data_AF-A0A438M6S7-F1
#
_entry.id   AF-A0A438M6S7-F1
#
_cell.length_a   1.000
_cell.length_b   1.000
_cell.length_c   1.000
_cell.angle_alpha   90.00
_cell.angle_beta   90.00
_cell.angle_gamma   90.00
#
_symmetry.space_group_name_H-M   'P 1'
#
loop_
_entity.id
_entity.type
_entity.pdbx_description
1 polymer ?
#
loop_
_entity_poly.entity_id
_entity_poly.type
_entity_poly.pdbx_seq_one_letter_code
_entity_poly.pdbx_strand_id
1 'polypeptide(L)'
;MKELAEIWSELLGLPPGEIPHDVGFLRLGGDSVLAVRMSALVRKRLGVTLALSEVRVETTLGELTELVRRRASGEPTPRALPITVTPRPDPHAEFPLLPLQQGYFVGQQDGWELSYDSAHYYLDYALTGVDGDEAADALADAVERLAVHQPTLRARVTSDGRQHVLPMSAPGAVPQVRVYDLRDADGEEIAAALRDVRQEMSTRGPDPTSGPGLDLRLTLLPGGAGRLHLGLSLLVFDGWSSSVLSRDLLTFVADWNAALPPLEIHFGDYVTSLAELPATEAWQADRDWWWSRLDALPGPPALPLAADPQEVRPVTMGNREHRWSAESWAALRQQCSGRGVTPSTAMLTAFGLVLARWAGHRRMLLNSLQLNRLPLHPDVQRVVGAFAATMLLPLDLDPRATFAELATTVQAASGEHAAHNLITGVEVGRELARRRGSWRPVGPVVFQSVLGVDAAMGGGPPQDAGPLGRVVASDYFHQLRTPQVAIEVRCFELGPEMVAVFSLVDELFETDQVAAAFAEFVALVDGLADGAGWDRVPGLPEAADPCAGDGGLRLGLLPEPIVRHREGPPADDLEQAVADVFEELLEVPVLDRAADFFGLGGDSLVAVRAVVRLAKEVGVSVPVREFLADSTVAGVALAVRSRLGDQR
;
A
#
# COMPACT_ATOMS: atom_id res chain seq x y z
N MET A 1 17.23 30.48 6.37
CA MET A 1 16.37 31.28 5.47
C MET A 1 16.95 31.39 4.06
N LYS A 2 18.14 31.99 3.86
CA LYS A 2 18.75 32.15 2.52
C LYS A 2 18.84 30.83 1.73
N GLU A 3 19.41 29.78 2.33
CA GLU A 3 19.51 28.46 1.70
C GLU A 3 18.15 27.85 1.34
N LEU A 4 17.12 28.05 2.18
CA LEU A 4 15.77 27.54 1.91
C LEU A 4 15.09 28.30 0.77
N ALA A 5 15.34 29.61 0.66
CA ALA A 5 14.90 30.40 -0.49
C ALA A 5 15.60 29.95 -1.79
N GLU A 6 16.88 29.55 -1.72
CA GLU A 6 17.60 28.97 -2.87
C GLU A 6 17.06 27.59 -3.25
N ILE A 7 16.70 26.75 -2.28
CA ILE A 7 16.01 25.47 -2.54
C ILE A 7 14.65 25.71 -3.22
N TRP A 8 13.84 26.65 -2.71
CA TRP A 8 12.56 26.99 -3.34
C TRP A 8 12.75 27.58 -4.73
N SER A 9 13.78 28.41 -4.91
CA SER A 9 14.13 29.01 -6.20
C SER A 9 14.43 27.94 -7.25
N GLU A 10 15.23 26.93 -6.91
CA GLU A 10 15.54 25.81 -7.80
C GLU A 10 14.30 24.98 -8.14
N LEU A 11 13.45 24.71 -7.15
CA LEU A 11 12.28 23.86 -7.34
C LEU A 11 11.17 24.55 -8.14
N LEU A 12 10.98 25.86 -7.92
CA LEU A 12 9.89 26.65 -8.50
C LEU A 12 10.33 27.39 -9.77
N GLY A 13 11.63 27.45 -10.06
CA GLY A 13 12.17 28.25 -11.16
C GLY A 13 12.01 29.76 -10.96
N LEU A 14 11.85 30.22 -9.72
CA LEU A 14 11.65 31.63 -9.36
C LEU A 14 12.94 32.24 -8.80
N PRO A 15 13.24 33.54 -9.04
CA PRO A 15 14.38 34.20 -8.39
C PRO A 15 14.24 34.21 -6.85
N PRO A 16 15.30 33.94 -6.06
CA PRO A 16 15.19 33.83 -4.60
C PRO A 16 14.61 35.09 -3.91
N GLY A 17 14.85 36.27 -4.49
CA GLY A 17 14.34 37.55 -3.96
C GLY A 17 12.87 37.83 -4.26
N GLU A 18 12.25 37.03 -5.13
CA GLU A 18 10.82 37.15 -5.49
C GLU A 18 9.93 36.16 -4.73
N ILE A 19 10.52 35.30 -3.90
CA ILE A 19 9.79 34.28 -3.13
C ILE A 19 9.26 34.93 -1.84
N PRO A 20 7.93 35.11 -1.70
CA PRO A 20 7.35 35.69 -0.49
C PRO A 20 7.52 34.76 0.70
N HIS A 21 7.69 35.33 1.90
CA HIS A 21 7.86 34.54 3.11
C HIS A 21 6.57 33.91 3.64
N ASP A 22 5.42 34.47 3.28
CA ASP A 22 4.07 34.19 3.80
C ASP A 22 3.15 33.53 2.76
N VAL A 23 3.64 33.28 1.55
CA VAL A 23 2.90 32.56 0.52
C VAL A 23 3.28 31.08 0.55
N GLY A 24 2.26 30.22 0.62
CA GLY A 24 2.43 28.77 0.65
C GLY A 24 3.04 28.23 -0.65
N PHE A 25 3.85 27.18 -0.52
CA PHE A 25 4.62 26.59 -1.61
C PHE A 25 3.79 26.27 -2.87
N LEU A 26 2.58 25.74 -2.71
CA LEU A 26 1.64 25.38 -3.77
C LEU A 26 1.26 26.57 -4.67
N ARG A 27 1.03 27.73 -4.05
CA ARG A 27 0.59 28.94 -4.75
C ARG A 27 1.70 29.58 -5.58
N LEU A 28 2.95 29.21 -5.33
CA LEU A 28 4.11 29.68 -6.09
C LEU A 28 4.51 28.74 -7.23
N GLY A 29 3.65 27.76 -7.58
CA GLY A 29 3.98 26.74 -8.57
C GLY A 29 4.42 25.41 -7.97
N GLY A 30 4.49 25.31 -6.63
CA GLY A 30 4.80 24.07 -5.94
C GLY A 30 3.66 23.05 -6.06
N ASP A 31 3.94 21.79 -5.78
CA ASP A 31 2.95 20.71 -5.67
C ASP A 31 3.49 19.65 -4.69
N SER A 32 2.76 18.55 -4.49
CA SER A 32 3.21 17.46 -3.62
C SER A 32 4.52 16.85 -4.12
N VAL A 33 4.74 16.80 -5.44
CA VAL A 33 5.99 16.32 -6.04
C VAL A 33 7.16 17.16 -5.58
N LEU A 34 7.06 18.47 -5.77
CA LEU A 34 8.08 19.44 -5.42
C LEU A 34 8.26 19.53 -3.89
N ALA A 35 7.21 19.32 -3.10
CA ALA A 35 7.32 19.28 -1.63
C ALA A 35 8.14 18.08 -1.13
N VAL A 36 7.96 16.90 -1.73
CA VAL A 36 8.78 15.72 -1.40
C VAL A 36 10.24 15.95 -1.87
N ARG A 37 10.46 16.57 -3.04
CA ARG A 37 11.80 17.00 -3.50
C ARG A 37 12.45 18.00 -2.55
N MET A 38 11.67 18.96 -2.05
CA MET A 38 12.14 19.96 -1.09
C MET A 38 12.67 19.30 0.17
N SER A 39 11.94 18.36 0.75
CA SER A 39 12.41 17.58 1.91
C SER A 39 13.73 16.85 1.62
N ALA A 40 13.91 16.32 0.41
CA ALA A 40 15.16 15.70 -0.01
C ALA A 40 16.32 16.71 -0.15
N LEU A 41 16.08 17.89 -0.73
CA LEU A 41 17.09 18.95 -0.86
C LEU A 41 17.47 19.56 0.49
N VAL A 42 16.50 19.77 1.39
CA VAL A 42 16.76 20.21 2.76
C VAL A 42 17.65 19.21 3.49
N ARG A 43 17.36 17.91 3.39
CA ARG A 43 18.24 16.87 3.94
C ARG A 43 19.65 16.93 3.33
N LYS A 44 19.75 17.03 2.01
CA LYS A 44 21.04 17.03 1.29
C LYS A 44 21.91 18.25 1.61
N ARG A 45 21.33 19.46 1.69
CA ARG A 45 22.09 20.71 1.83
C ARG A 45 22.24 21.18 3.27
N LEU A 46 21.23 20.92 4.10
CA LEU A 46 21.16 21.43 5.47
C LEU A 46 21.34 20.33 6.52
N GLY A 47 21.40 19.05 6.13
CA GLY A 47 21.53 17.94 7.07
C GLY A 47 20.28 17.72 7.94
N VAL A 48 19.16 18.34 7.61
CA VAL A 48 17.91 18.27 8.38
C VAL A 48 16.92 17.33 7.70
N THR A 49 16.51 16.28 8.39
CA THR A 49 15.45 15.36 7.92
C THR A 49 14.08 15.87 8.32
N LEU A 50 13.16 15.96 7.37
CA LEU A 50 11.77 16.36 7.56
C LEU A 50 10.85 15.17 7.24
N ALA A 51 9.79 14.96 8.01
CA ALA A 51 8.74 14.02 7.64
C ALA A 51 7.95 14.58 6.46
N LEU A 52 7.46 13.72 5.57
CA LEU A 52 6.59 14.15 4.48
C LEU A 52 5.25 14.70 5.00
N SER A 53 4.76 14.20 6.14
CA SER A 53 3.55 14.73 6.81
C SER A 53 3.75 16.12 7.42
N GLU A 54 4.99 16.56 7.66
CA GLU A 54 5.31 17.88 8.25
C GLU A 54 5.43 18.98 7.19
N VAL A 55 5.74 18.59 5.95
CA VAL A 55 5.97 19.49 4.83
C VAL A 55 4.76 19.45 3.94
N ARG A 56 3.82 20.34 4.23
CA ARG A 56 2.58 20.46 3.47
C ARG A 56 2.81 21.39 2.29
N VAL A 57 2.02 21.22 1.24
CA VAL A 57 2.08 22.08 0.06
C VAL A 57 1.64 23.52 0.39
N GLU A 58 0.89 23.71 1.47
CA GLU A 58 0.51 25.02 2.01
C GLU A 58 1.63 25.67 2.86
N THR A 59 2.67 24.91 3.23
CA THR A 59 3.77 25.41 4.06
C THR A 59 4.42 26.62 3.40
N THR A 60 4.53 27.71 4.15
CA THR A 60 5.20 28.94 3.72
C THR A 60 6.71 28.85 3.93
N LEU A 61 7.49 29.68 3.24
CA LEU A 61 8.94 29.72 3.43
C LEU A 61 9.31 30.13 4.88
N GLY A 62 8.50 30.96 5.51
CA GLY A 62 8.64 31.34 6.93
C GLY A 62 8.45 30.14 7.86
N GLU A 63 7.35 29.40 7.70
CA GLU A 63 7.07 28.19 8.50
C GLU A 63 8.12 27.10 8.30
N LEU A 64 8.57 26.87 7.05
CA LEU A 64 9.63 25.92 6.76
C LEU A 64 10.95 26.35 7.41
N THR A 65 11.28 27.64 7.36
CA THR A 65 12.48 28.18 8.02
C THR A 65 12.44 27.93 9.52
N GLU A 66 11.30 28.13 10.16
CA GLU A 66 11.14 27.88 11.59
C GLU A 66 11.21 26.39 11.92
N LEU A 67 10.60 25.53 11.10
CA LEU A 67 10.68 24.07 11.25
C LEU A 67 12.14 23.58 11.18
N VAL A 68 12.88 24.01 10.15
CA VAL A 68 14.28 23.64 9.96
C VAL A 68 15.17 24.21 11.07
N ARG A 69 14.93 25.46 11.50
CA ARG A 69 15.67 26.09 12.61
C ARG A 69 15.54 25.27 13.89
N ARG A 70 14.31 24.90 14.28
CA ARG A 70 14.06 24.11 15.51
C ARG A 70 14.72 22.74 15.44
N ARG A 71 14.62 22.05 14.30
CA ARG A 71 15.30 20.75 14.10
C ARG A 71 16.82 20.88 14.21
N ALA A 72 17.40 21.90 13.58
CA ALA A 72 18.84 22.12 13.62
C ALA A 72 19.36 22.53 15.02
N SER A 73 18.55 23.27 15.80
CA SER A 73 18.91 23.64 17.19
C SER A 73 18.62 22.56 18.22
N GLY A 74 17.98 21.45 17.83
CA GLY A 74 17.50 20.43 18.77
C GLY A 74 16.35 20.92 19.66
N GLU A 75 15.71 22.03 19.31
CA GLU A 75 14.51 22.51 20.00
C GLU A 75 13.36 21.50 19.78
N PRO A 76 12.53 21.25 20.81
CA PRO A 76 11.37 20.39 20.68
C PRO A 76 10.48 20.87 19.53
N THR A 77 10.29 20.01 18.53
CA THR A 77 9.29 20.26 17.47
C THR A 77 7.92 19.81 17.98
N PRO A 78 6.84 20.54 17.66
CA PRO A 78 5.49 20.04 17.91
C PRO A 78 5.37 18.68 17.21
N ARG A 79 5.18 17.60 17.98
CA ARG A 79 5.12 16.20 17.51
C ARG A 79 6.46 15.52 17.18
N ALA A 80 7.57 15.98 17.76
CA ALA A 80 8.81 15.19 17.77
C ALA A 80 8.56 13.81 18.39
N LEU A 81 9.02 12.75 17.72
CA LEU A 81 9.01 11.40 18.26
C LEU A 81 10.33 11.17 19.02
N PRO A 82 10.31 11.01 20.35
CA PRO A 82 11.52 10.78 21.15
C PRO A 82 12.00 9.32 21.04
N ILE A 83 12.05 8.79 19.81
CA ILE A 83 12.41 7.41 19.51
C ILE A 83 13.73 7.43 18.75
N THR A 84 14.68 6.63 19.20
CA THR A 84 15.94 6.41 18.50
C THR A 84 15.93 5.00 17.92
N VAL A 85 16.19 4.87 16.60
CA VAL A 85 16.33 3.56 16.00
C VAL A 85 17.66 2.95 16.43
N THR A 86 17.60 1.82 17.11
CA THR A 86 18.80 1.11 17.59
C THR A 86 18.92 -0.26 16.91
N PRO A 87 20.11 -0.65 16.42
CA PRO A 87 20.33 -1.99 15.89
C PRO A 87 19.94 -3.08 16.90
N ARG A 88 19.22 -4.09 16.43
CA ARG A 88 18.81 -5.22 17.28
C ARG A 88 20.04 -6.03 17.70
N PRO A 89 20.08 -6.57 18.95
CA PRO A 89 21.20 -7.38 19.42
C PRO A 89 21.45 -8.63 18.56
N ASP A 90 20.37 -9.24 18.06
CA ASP A 90 20.41 -10.33 17.10
C ASP A 90 19.66 -9.91 15.82
N PRO A 91 20.36 -9.74 14.67
CA PRO A 91 19.73 -9.36 13.41
C PRO A 91 18.82 -10.46 12.83
N HIS A 92 18.94 -11.70 13.31
CA HIS A 92 18.14 -12.85 12.86
C HIS A 92 16.93 -13.14 13.76
N ALA A 93 16.83 -12.48 14.92
CA ALA A 93 15.68 -12.64 15.79
C ALA A 93 14.37 -12.19 15.13
N GLU A 94 13.27 -12.83 15.52
CA GLU A 94 11.94 -12.50 15.04
C GLU A 94 11.43 -11.15 15.55
N PHE A 95 10.80 -10.39 14.67
CA PHE A 95 10.18 -9.11 14.94
C PHE A 95 8.75 -9.07 14.36
N PRO A 96 7.86 -8.20 14.85
CA PRO A 96 6.46 -8.19 14.41
C PRO A 96 6.31 -7.72 12.96
N LEU A 97 5.20 -8.09 12.32
CA LEU A 97 4.72 -7.45 11.08
C LEU A 97 4.11 -6.08 11.42
N LEU A 98 4.33 -5.07 10.57
CA LEU A 98 3.60 -3.80 10.64
C LEU A 98 2.11 -4.00 10.29
N PRO A 99 1.19 -3.12 10.72
CA PRO A 99 -0.25 -3.32 10.54
C PRO A 99 -0.69 -3.66 9.10
N LEU A 100 -0.13 -2.97 8.09
CA LEU A 100 -0.46 -3.27 6.69
C LEU A 100 0.11 -4.62 6.22
N GLN A 101 1.33 -4.99 6.65
CA GLN A 101 1.88 -6.32 6.40
C GLN A 101 0.97 -7.40 7.02
N GLN A 102 0.40 -7.16 8.21
CA GLN A 102 -0.53 -8.09 8.84
C GLN A 102 -1.80 -8.28 7.97
N GLY A 103 -2.33 -7.20 7.39
CA GLY A 103 -3.46 -7.27 6.46
C GLY A 103 -3.16 -8.14 5.23
N TYR A 104 -2.00 -7.94 4.60
CA TYR A 104 -1.57 -8.79 3.48
C TYR A 104 -1.38 -10.25 3.89
N PHE A 105 -0.75 -10.51 5.05
CA PHE A 105 -0.53 -11.85 5.56
C PHE A 105 -1.85 -12.60 5.81
N VAL A 106 -2.81 -11.93 6.47
CA VAL A 106 -4.18 -12.42 6.71
C VAL A 106 -4.89 -12.70 5.38
N GLY A 107 -4.76 -11.78 4.43
CA GLY A 107 -5.31 -11.90 3.09
C GLY A 107 -4.82 -13.12 2.30
N GLN A 108 -3.68 -13.72 2.69
CA GLN A 108 -3.12 -14.92 2.07
C GLN A 108 -3.58 -16.26 2.68
N GLN A 109 -4.44 -16.25 3.70
CA GLN A 109 -4.83 -17.46 4.43
C GLN A 109 -6.08 -18.17 3.90
N ASP A 110 -6.60 -17.77 2.73
CA ASP A 110 -7.84 -18.28 2.11
C ASP A 110 -9.11 -18.23 3.01
N GLY A 111 -9.03 -17.47 4.12
CA GLY A 111 -10.11 -17.32 5.09
C GLY A 111 -11.07 -16.19 4.78
N TRP A 112 -10.52 -15.06 4.32
CA TRP A 112 -11.26 -13.80 4.17
C TRP A 112 -11.75 -13.57 2.74
N GLU A 113 -12.68 -12.62 2.61
CA GLU A 113 -13.14 -12.13 1.33
C GLU A 113 -11.98 -11.56 0.51
N LEU A 114 -11.97 -11.88 -0.79
CA LEU A 114 -10.95 -11.41 -1.74
C LEU A 114 -9.52 -11.80 -1.30
N SER A 115 -9.38 -13.00 -0.75
CA SER A 115 -8.08 -13.61 -0.46
C SER A 115 -7.38 -14.09 -1.74
N TYR A 116 -6.05 -14.09 -1.70
CA TYR A 116 -5.17 -14.54 -2.77
C TYR A 116 -4.04 -15.37 -2.19
N ASP A 117 -3.57 -16.40 -2.89
CA ASP A 117 -2.41 -17.20 -2.44
C ASP A 117 -1.15 -16.35 -2.20
N SER A 118 -1.00 -15.24 -2.92
CA SER A 118 0.05 -14.27 -2.68
C SER A 118 -0.39 -12.83 -2.93
N ALA A 119 0.07 -11.93 -2.08
CA ALA A 119 -0.09 -10.49 -2.17
C ALA A 119 1.17 -9.89 -2.80
N HIS A 120 1.12 -9.53 -4.07
CA HIS A 120 2.30 -9.10 -4.82
C HIS A 120 1.97 -8.13 -5.95
N TYR A 121 3.01 -7.43 -6.38
CA TYR A 121 3.02 -6.62 -7.59
C TYR A 121 4.01 -7.22 -8.59
N TYR A 122 3.53 -7.52 -9.80
CA TYR A 122 4.33 -7.99 -10.92
C TYR A 122 4.51 -6.87 -11.94
N LEU A 123 5.72 -6.75 -12.47
CA LEU A 123 6.13 -5.75 -13.44
C LEU A 123 7.15 -6.36 -14.40
N ASP A 124 7.00 -6.14 -15.70
CA ASP A 124 8.09 -6.35 -16.66
C ASP A 124 8.32 -5.13 -17.54
N TYR A 125 9.59 -4.87 -17.86
CA TYR A 125 10.03 -3.78 -18.73
C TYR A 125 10.77 -4.35 -19.94
N ALA A 126 10.58 -3.73 -21.11
CA ALA A 126 11.43 -4.01 -22.26
C ALA A 126 12.85 -3.47 -22.05
N LEU A 127 13.82 -4.21 -22.58
CA LEU A 127 15.23 -3.88 -22.62
C LEU A 127 15.70 -3.80 -24.08
N THR A 128 16.64 -2.91 -24.36
CA THR A 128 17.30 -2.80 -25.68
C THR A 128 18.81 -2.69 -25.52
N GLY A 129 19.57 -3.32 -26.43
CA GLY A 129 21.03 -3.34 -26.34
C GLY A 129 21.55 -4.25 -25.23
N VAL A 130 20.80 -5.32 -24.92
CA VAL A 130 21.19 -6.33 -23.94
C VAL A 130 22.40 -7.10 -24.45
N ASP A 131 23.43 -7.22 -23.62
CA ASP A 131 24.51 -8.18 -23.83
C ASP A 131 24.03 -9.55 -23.36
N GLY A 132 23.60 -10.40 -24.29
CA GLY A 132 23.03 -11.71 -23.96
C GLY A 132 24.00 -12.69 -23.32
N ASP A 133 25.31 -12.41 -23.35
CA ASP A 133 26.32 -13.29 -22.80
C ASP A 133 26.71 -12.88 -21.36
N GLU A 134 26.62 -11.58 -21.03
CA GLU A 134 26.97 -11.05 -19.70
C GLU A 134 25.76 -10.71 -18.81
N ALA A 135 24.59 -10.40 -19.40
CA ALA A 135 23.43 -9.85 -18.67
C ALA A 135 22.93 -10.74 -17.53
N ALA A 136 22.89 -12.06 -17.75
CA ALA A 136 22.42 -13.01 -16.75
C ALA A 136 23.34 -13.05 -15.52
N ASP A 137 24.65 -13.13 -15.75
CA ASP A 137 25.65 -13.19 -14.68
C ASP A 137 25.75 -11.87 -13.92
N ALA A 138 25.72 -10.73 -14.64
CA ALA A 138 25.70 -9.40 -14.04
C ALA A 138 24.46 -9.19 -13.15
N LEU A 139 23.30 -9.66 -13.61
CA LEU A 139 22.06 -9.59 -12.82
C LEU A 139 22.11 -10.50 -11.59
N ALA A 140 22.66 -11.71 -11.71
CA ALA A 140 22.82 -12.63 -10.58
C ALA A 140 23.77 -12.08 -9.51
N ASP A 141 24.95 -11.56 -9.90
CA ASP A 141 25.90 -10.90 -9.00
C ASP A 141 25.27 -9.69 -8.29
N ALA A 142 24.55 -8.85 -9.05
CA ALA A 142 23.87 -7.68 -8.50
C ALA A 142 22.83 -8.05 -7.44
N VAL A 143 22.07 -9.13 -7.64
CA VAL A 143 21.11 -9.63 -6.65
C VAL A 143 21.79 -10.13 -5.38
N GLU A 144 22.90 -10.85 -5.49
CA GLU A 144 23.66 -11.33 -4.33
C GLU A 144 24.22 -10.15 -3.51
N ARG A 145 24.86 -9.18 -4.18
CA ARG A 145 25.36 -7.95 -3.54
C ARG A 145 24.24 -7.15 -2.90
N LEU A 146 23.08 -7.08 -3.55
CA LEU A 146 21.92 -6.38 -3.00
C LEU A 146 21.32 -7.13 -1.80
N ALA A 147 21.32 -8.46 -1.77
CA ALA A 147 20.87 -9.24 -0.61
C ALA A 147 21.80 -9.09 0.61
N VAL A 148 23.07 -8.78 0.39
CA VAL A 148 24.01 -8.35 1.44
C VAL A 148 23.67 -6.94 1.91
N HIS A 149 23.52 -5.99 0.97
CA HIS A 149 23.28 -4.58 1.28
C HIS A 149 21.91 -4.32 1.93
N GLN A 150 20.88 -5.05 1.51
CA GLN A 150 19.49 -4.94 1.94
C GLN A 150 19.02 -6.26 2.56
N PRO A 151 19.26 -6.50 3.86
CA PRO A 151 18.91 -7.78 4.51
C PRO A 151 17.44 -8.19 4.38
N THR A 152 16.53 -7.23 4.20
CA THR A 152 15.09 -7.45 3.98
C THR A 152 14.78 -8.32 2.77
N LEU A 153 15.67 -8.40 1.76
CA LEU A 153 15.50 -9.33 0.62
C LEU A 153 15.52 -10.81 1.04
N ARG A 154 16.10 -11.08 2.22
CA ARG A 154 16.18 -12.41 2.84
C ARG A 154 15.13 -12.60 3.94
N ALA A 155 14.17 -11.69 4.06
CA ALA A 155 13.12 -11.80 5.05
C ALA A 155 12.22 -13.02 4.79
N ARG A 156 11.73 -13.62 5.86
CA ARG A 156 10.72 -14.68 5.89
C ARG A 156 9.64 -14.34 6.89
N VAL A 157 8.43 -14.79 6.60
CA VAL A 157 7.25 -14.61 7.45
C VAL A 157 6.86 -15.97 8.04
N THR A 158 6.70 -16.01 9.35
CA THR A 158 6.30 -17.22 10.09
C THR A 158 4.79 -17.43 10.02
N SER A 159 4.34 -18.66 10.28
CA SER A 159 2.91 -19.02 10.22
C SER A 159 2.03 -18.27 11.24
N ASP A 160 2.61 -17.69 12.29
CA ASP A 160 1.92 -16.87 13.30
C ASP A 160 2.01 -15.36 13.03
N GLY A 161 2.50 -14.96 11.84
CA GLY A 161 2.55 -13.57 11.41
C GLY A 161 3.64 -12.74 12.10
N ARG A 162 4.82 -13.34 12.32
CA ARG A 162 6.07 -12.63 12.63
C ARG A 162 7.01 -12.70 11.43
N GLN A 163 8.11 -11.97 11.48
CA GLN A 163 9.12 -11.97 10.42
C GLN A 163 10.53 -12.03 10.99
N HIS A 164 11.45 -12.62 10.23
CA HIS A 164 12.87 -12.67 10.55
C HIS A 164 13.70 -12.61 9.27
N VAL A 165 15.00 -12.36 9.39
CA VAL A 165 15.92 -12.30 8.26
C VAL A 165 16.83 -13.52 8.28
N LEU A 166 16.83 -14.32 7.21
CA LEU A 166 17.71 -15.47 7.09
C LEU A 166 19.19 -15.05 6.99
N PRO A 167 20.15 -15.77 7.60
CA PRO A 167 21.56 -15.53 7.35
C PRO A 167 21.93 -15.81 5.88
N MET A 168 22.97 -15.16 5.35
CA MET A 168 23.40 -15.33 3.94
C MET A 168 23.70 -16.79 3.57
N SER A 169 24.17 -17.58 4.53
CA SER A 169 24.48 -19.00 4.35
C SER A 169 23.26 -19.93 4.37
N ALA A 170 22.08 -19.43 4.71
CA ALA A 170 20.87 -20.25 4.75
C ALA A 170 20.41 -20.60 3.32
N PRO A 171 19.94 -21.85 3.09
CA PRO A 171 19.33 -22.22 1.82
C PRO A 171 18.18 -21.28 1.43
N GLY A 172 18.22 -20.80 0.17
CA GLY A 172 17.19 -19.90 -0.36
C GLY A 172 17.24 -18.46 0.18
N ALA A 173 18.26 -18.07 0.95
CA ALA A 173 18.38 -16.69 1.44
C ALA A 173 18.41 -15.68 0.27
N VAL A 174 19.25 -15.92 -0.73
CA VAL A 174 19.38 -15.06 -1.91
C VAL A 174 18.36 -15.49 -2.99
N PRO A 175 17.54 -14.55 -3.52
CA PRO A 175 16.68 -14.84 -4.67
C PRO A 175 17.48 -15.28 -5.89
N GLN A 176 17.02 -16.32 -6.59
CA GLN A 176 17.67 -16.79 -7.81
C GLN A 176 17.07 -16.13 -9.05
N VAL A 177 17.93 -15.69 -9.97
CA VAL A 177 17.51 -15.14 -11.27
C VAL A 177 17.15 -16.29 -12.20
N ARG A 178 15.96 -16.24 -12.80
CA ARG A 178 15.55 -17.19 -13.84
C ARG A 178 15.74 -16.58 -15.23
N VAL A 179 16.41 -17.29 -16.13
CA VAL A 179 16.71 -16.80 -17.48
C VAL A 179 15.99 -17.63 -18.53
N TYR A 180 15.32 -16.96 -19.46
CA TYR A 180 14.71 -17.55 -20.66
C TYR A 180 15.49 -17.06 -21.87
N ASP A 181 16.29 -17.92 -22.48
CA ASP A 181 17.01 -17.59 -23.70
C ASP A 181 16.17 -17.94 -24.92
N LEU A 182 15.63 -16.90 -25.56
CA LEU A 182 14.78 -17.01 -26.75
C LEU A 182 15.42 -16.27 -27.93
N ARG A 183 16.74 -16.06 -27.92
CA ARG A 183 17.47 -15.33 -28.97
C ARG A 183 17.37 -15.99 -30.34
N ASP A 184 17.18 -17.31 -30.38
CA ASP A 184 17.05 -18.11 -31.61
C ASP A 184 15.60 -18.53 -31.89
N ALA A 185 14.65 -18.15 -31.03
CA ALA A 185 13.24 -18.50 -31.16
C ALA A 185 12.53 -17.61 -32.20
N ASP A 186 11.46 -18.12 -32.80
CA ASP A 186 10.63 -17.33 -33.69
C ASP A 186 9.61 -16.44 -32.94
N GLY A 187 8.90 -15.58 -33.67
CA GLY A 187 7.97 -14.61 -33.07
C GLY A 187 6.77 -15.26 -32.36
N GLU A 188 6.32 -16.45 -32.78
CA GLU A 188 5.20 -17.14 -32.15
C GLU A 188 5.64 -17.79 -30.84
N GLU A 189 6.80 -18.44 -30.85
CA GLU A 189 7.45 -19.01 -29.67
C GLU A 189 7.74 -17.95 -28.61
N ILE A 190 8.32 -16.81 -29.02
CA ILE A 190 8.58 -15.66 -28.13
C ILE A 190 7.27 -15.17 -27.51
N ALA A 191 6.24 -14.96 -28.32
CA ALA A 191 4.97 -14.46 -27.83
C ALA A 191 4.30 -15.44 -26.86
N ALA A 192 4.41 -16.75 -27.10
CA ALA A 192 3.91 -17.79 -26.19
C ALA A 192 4.67 -17.79 -24.86
N ALA A 193 6.00 -17.83 -24.89
CA ALA A 193 6.82 -17.83 -23.68
C ALA A 193 6.59 -16.58 -22.83
N LEU A 194 6.50 -15.39 -23.44
CA LEU A 194 6.20 -14.15 -22.71
C LEU A 194 4.80 -14.16 -22.09
N ARG A 195 3.80 -14.74 -22.75
CA ARG A 195 2.46 -14.92 -22.17
C ARG A 195 2.51 -15.85 -20.97
N ASP A 196 3.23 -16.97 -21.06
CA ASP A 196 3.34 -17.96 -19.98
C ASP A 196 4.05 -17.37 -18.76
N VAL A 197 5.17 -16.66 -18.96
CA VAL A 197 5.90 -15.97 -17.88
C VAL A 197 4.99 -14.94 -17.21
N ARG A 198 4.30 -14.10 -18.00
CA ARG A 198 3.37 -13.09 -17.47
C ARG A 198 2.23 -13.73 -16.69
N GLN A 199 1.64 -14.82 -17.20
CA GLN A 199 0.57 -15.53 -16.52
C GLN A 199 1.04 -16.15 -15.20
N GLU A 200 2.18 -16.84 -15.21
CA GLU A 200 2.76 -17.43 -14.00
C GLU A 200 3.05 -16.35 -12.94
N MET A 201 3.79 -15.29 -13.30
CA MET A 201 4.16 -14.24 -12.36
C MET A 201 2.98 -13.39 -11.90
N SER A 202 1.94 -13.25 -12.73
CA SER A 202 0.69 -12.58 -12.34
C SER A 202 -0.08 -13.36 -11.29
N THR A 203 -0.05 -14.70 -11.34
CA THR A 203 -0.92 -15.58 -10.52
C THR A 203 -0.22 -16.24 -9.33
N ARG A 204 1.10 -16.47 -9.42
CA ARG A 204 1.91 -17.23 -8.45
C ARG A 204 3.18 -16.46 -8.02
N GLY A 205 3.05 -15.15 -7.85
CA GLY A 205 4.17 -14.29 -7.45
C GLY A 205 4.81 -14.68 -6.12
N PRO A 206 5.93 -14.04 -5.74
CA PRO A 206 6.73 -14.43 -4.58
C PRO A 206 5.95 -14.33 -3.26
N ASP A 207 6.23 -15.28 -2.37
CA ASP A 207 5.61 -15.36 -1.05
C ASP A 207 6.66 -15.62 0.05
N PRO A 208 6.91 -14.66 0.96
CA PRO A 208 7.88 -14.82 2.04
C PRO A 208 7.49 -15.83 3.13
N THR A 209 6.28 -16.40 3.09
CA THR A 209 5.91 -17.52 3.98
C THR A 209 6.53 -18.85 3.55
N SER A 210 6.87 -19.00 2.27
CA SER A 210 7.37 -20.25 1.67
C SER A 210 8.67 -20.08 0.86
N GLY A 211 9.04 -18.86 0.47
CA GLY A 211 10.23 -18.57 -0.31
C GLY A 211 10.73 -17.12 -0.15
N PRO A 212 11.55 -16.60 -1.08
CA PRO A 212 11.93 -15.18 -1.11
C PRO A 212 10.75 -14.27 -1.46
N GLY A 213 10.75 -13.04 -0.95
CA GLY A 213 9.76 -12.02 -1.31
C GLY A 213 9.98 -11.35 -2.68
N LEU A 214 11.03 -11.75 -3.41
CA LEU A 214 11.43 -11.21 -4.71
C LEU A 214 11.56 -12.36 -5.73
N ASP A 215 10.90 -12.22 -6.88
CA ASP A 215 11.09 -13.10 -8.05
C ASP A 215 11.65 -12.27 -9.21
N LEU A 216 12.86 -12.60 -9.66
CA LEU A 216 13.55 -11.89 -10.74
C LEU A 216 13.76 -12.82 -11.93
N ARG A 217 13.31 -12.39 -13.11
CA ARG A 217 13.51 -13.16 -14.35
C ARG A 217 14.00 -12.27 -15.48
N LEU A 218 14.79 -12.85 -16.38
CA LEU A 218 15.32 -12.19 -17.58
C LEU A 218 14.94 -13.02 -18.80
N THR A 219 14.27 -12.40 -19.77
CA THR A 219 14.04 -13.02 -21.09
C THR A 219 14.97 -12.36 -22.11
N LEU A 220 15.84 -13.13 -22.74
CA LEU A 220 16.73 -12.66 -23.81
C LEU A 220 16.04 -12.88 -25.16
N LEU A 221 16.02 -11.86 -26.02
CA LEU A 221 15.30 -11.87 -27.29
C LEU A 221 16.25 -11.56 -28.47
N PRO A 222 15.85 -11.88 -29.72
CA PRO A 222 16.67 -11.60 -30.90
C PRO A 222 17.05 -10.12 -31.03
N GLY A 223 18.23 -9.85 -31.59
CA GLY A 223 18.68 -8.48 -31.89
C GLY A 223 19.07 -7.64 -30.67
N GLY A 224 19.44 -8.28 -29.55
CA GLY A 224 19.82 -7.57 -28.31
C GLY A 224 18.62 -6.94 -27.59
N ALA A 225 17.41 -7.42 -27.87
CA ALA A 225 16.24 -7.06 -27.07
C ALA A 225 16.13 -7.99 -25.84
N GLY A 226 15.36 -7.57 -24.84
CA GLY A 226 15.05 -8.42 -23.70
C GLY A 226 13.88 -7.92 -22.88
N ARG A 227 13.53 -8.67 -21.83
CA ARG A 227 12.55 -8.28 -20.81
C ARG A 227 13.11 -8.57 -19.42
N LEU A 228 13.08 -7.57 -18.55
CA LEU A 228 13.35 -7.75 -17.11
C LEU A 228 12.02 -7.87 -16.38
N HIS A 229 11.83 -8.96 -15.65
CA HIS A 229 10.61 -9.29 -14.92
C HIS A 229 10.87 -9.22 -13.41
N LEU A 230 10.02 -8.51 -12.66
CA LEU A 230 10.08 -8.34 -11.22
C LEU A 230 8.73 -8.70 -10.58
N GLY A 231 8.72 -9.74 -9.75
CA GLY A 231 7.64 -9.99 -8.79
C GLY A 231 8.06 -9.48 -7.42
N LEU A 232 7.25 -8.64 -6.79
CA LEU A 232 7.52 -8.00 -5.52
C LEU A 232 6.41 -8.33 -4.52
N SER A 233 6.73 -9.08 -3.46
CA SER A 233 5.77 -9.36 -2.39
C SER A 233 5.45 -8.09 -1.61
N LEU A 234 4.16 -7.79 -1.42
CA LEU A 234 3.69 -6.65 -0.63
C LEU A 234 4.00 -6.80 0.87
N LEU A 235 4.38 -8.01 1.31
CA LEU A 235 4.89 -8.25 2.67
C LEU A 235 6.33 -7.78 2.85
N VAL A 236 7.09 -7.56 1.78
CA VAL A 236 8.52 -7.20 1.85
C VAL A 236 8.77 -5.80 1.27
N PHE A 237 8.01 -5.41 0.25
CA PHE A 237 8.20 -4.16 -0.48
C PHE A 237 6.98 -3.26 -0.39
N ASP A 238 7.22 -1.96 -0.21
CA ASP A 238 6.30 -0.91 -0.61
C ASP A 238 6.72 -0.24 -1.93
N GLY A 239 5.90 0.69 -2.44
CA GLY A 239 6.18 1.40 -3.69
C GLY A 239 7.45 2.27 -3.66
N TRP A 240 7.89 2.74 -2.49
CA TRP A 240 9.17 3.46 -2.38
C TRP A 240 10.35 2.49 -2.43
N SER A 241 10.21 1.35 -1.76
CA SER A 241 11.18 0.27 -1.74
C SER A 241 11.35 -0.40 -3.10
N SER A 242 10.31 -0.47 -3.94
CA SER A 242 10.49 -0.91 -5.33
C SER A 242 11.38 0.03 -6.12
N SER A 243 11.30 1.34 -5.88
CA SER A 243 12.17 2.34 -6.54
C SER A 243 13.60 2.28 -6.00
N VAL A 244 13.78 2.12 -4.67
CA VAL A 244 15.11 1.87 -4.06
C VAL A 244 15.75 0.61 -4.63
N LEU A 245 14.99 -0.51 -4.65
CA LEU A 245 15.43 -1.79 -5.22
C LEU A 245 15.88 -1.61 -6.66
N SER A 246 15.05 -1.01 -7.51
CA SER A 246 15.34 -0.85 -8.94
C SER A 246 16.59 0.00 -9.16
N ARG A 247 16.75 1.12 -8.44
CA ARG A 247 17.93 1.97 -8.55
C ARG A 247 19.21 1.23 -8.14
N ASP A 248 19.19 0.59 -6.98
CA ASP A 248 20.37 -0.06 -6.39
C ASP A 248 20.75 -1.31 -7.21
N LEU A 249 19.77 -2.08 -7.68
CA LEU A 249 19.97 -3.22 -8.58
C LEU A 249 20.64 -2.78 -9.88
N LEU A 250 20.06 -1.80 -10.59
CA LEU A 250 20.62 -1.35 -11.88
C LEU A 250 22.00 -0.71 -11.73
N THR A 251 22.29 -0.08 -10.58
CA THR A 251 23.63 0.43 -10.27
C THR A 251 24.65 -0.70 -10.14
N PHE A 252 24.30 -1.80 -9.45
CA PHE A 252 25.21 -2.95 -9.33
C PHE A 252 25.38 -3.72 -10.64
N VAL A 253 24.34 -3.83 -11.47
CA VAL A 253 24.45 -4.42 -12.81
C VAL A 253 25.36 -3.58 -13.70
N ALA A 254 25.20 -2.25 -13.68
CA ALA A 254 25.94 -1.36 -14.57
C ALA A 254 27.44 -1.28 -14.24
N ASP A 255 27.82 -1.44 -12.97
CA ASP A 255 29.21 -1.33 -12.53
C ASP A 255 29.56 -2.37 -11.44
N TRP A 256 30.44 -3.29 -11.82
CA TRP A 256 30.97 -4.32 -10.92
C TRP A 256 31.76 -3.74 -9.73
N ASN A 257 32.32 -2.52 -9.85
CA ASN A 257 33.00 -1.81 -8.77
C ASN A 257 32.07 -0.95 -7.91
N ALA A 258 30.78 -0.84 -8.28
CA ALA A 258 29.87 0.02 -7.55
C ALA A 258 29.79 -0.39 -6.08
N ALA A 259 29.94 0.60 -5.20
CA ALA A 259 29.74 0.45 -3.78
C ALA A 259 28.66 1.44 -3.33
N LEU A 260 27.58 0.90 -2.77
CA LEU A 260 26.55 1.72 -2.14
C LEU A 260 27.04 2.16 -0.75
N PRO A 261 26.73 3.38 -0.29
CA PRO A 261 27.09 3.79 1.06
C PRO A 261 26.49 2.81 2.07
N PRO A 262 27.16 2.49 3.19
CA PRO A 262 26.61 1.55 4.16
C PRO A 262 25.27 2.06 4.74
N LEU A 263 24.48 1.12 5.25
CA LEU A 263 23.28 1.39 6.04
C LEU A 263 23.62 1.14 7.51
N GLU A 264 23.28 2.08 8.38
CA GLU A 264 23.50 1.97 9.83
C GLU A 264 22.33 1.26 10.54
N ILE A 265 21.17 1.19 9.87
CA ILE A 265 19.99 0.49 10.35
C ILE A 265 19.37 -0.38 9.25
N HIS A 266 18.60 -1.38 9.65
CA HIS A 266 17.79 -2.22 8.77
C HIS A 266 16.30 -2.14 9.14
N PHE A 267 15.44 -2.72 8.29
CA PHE A 267 13.99 -2.67 8.48
C PHE A 267 13.55 -3.25 9.82
N GLY A 268 14.15 -4.36 10.27
CA GLY A 268 13.83 -4.95 11.57
C GLY A 268 14.16 -4.03 12.75
N ASP A 269 15.23 -3.24 12.66
CA ASP A 269 15.60 -2.29 13.71
C ASP A 269 14.57 -1.16 13.80
N TYR A 270 14.15 -0.63 12.65
CA TYR A 270 13.07 0.35 12.56
C TYR A 270 11.77 -0.18 13.19
N VAL A 271 11.32 -1.37 12.77
CA VAL A 271 10.06 -1.97 13.25
C VAL A 271 10.10 -2.23 14.74
N THR A 272 11.21 -2.75 15.28
CA THR A 272 11.34 -2.99 16.72
C THR A 272 11.31 -1.70 17.53
N SER A 273 11.94 -0.62 17.06
CA SER A 273 11.90 0.68 17.74
C SER A 273 10.50 1.33 17.72
N LEU A 274 9.61 0.95 16.78
CA LEU A 274 8.23 1.44 16.80
C LEU A 274 7.41 0.93 18.00
N ALA A 275 7.88 -0.10 18.73
CA ALA A 275 7.23 -0.56 19.95
C ALA A 275 7.19 0.53 21.05
N GLU A 276 8.03 1.56 20.95
CA GLU A 276 8.04 2.70 21.86
C GLU A 276 6.98 3.76 21.52
N LEU A 277 6.39 3.74 20.31
CA LEU A 277 5.41 4.74 19.88
C LEU A 277 4.22 4.92 20.83
N PRO A 278 3.56 3.86 21.33
CA PRO A 278 2.38 4.02 22.19
C PRO A 278 2.65 4.75 23.51
N ALA A 279 3.91 4.79 23.95
CA ALA A 279 4.32 5.52 25.15
C ALA A 279 4.48 7.04 24.92
N THR A 280 4.41 7.50 23.67
CA THR A 280 4.61 8.92 23.31
C THR A 280 3.31 9.73 23.37
N GLU A 281 3.41 11.00 23.75
CA GLU A 281 2.26 11.93 23.74
C GLU A 281 1.68 12.12 22.33
N ALA A 282 2.54 12.15 21.31
CA ALA A 282 2.12 12.31 19.92
C ALA A 282 1.23 11.16 19.43
N TRP A 283 1.60 9.92 19.77
CA TRP A 283 0.78 8.75 19.43
C TRP A 283 -0.56 8.75 20.18
N GLN A 284 -0.55 9.10 21.48
CA GLN A 284 -1.77 9.19 22.27
C GLN A 284 -2.74 10.25 21.71
N ALA A 285 -2.21 11.40 21.27
CA ALA A 285 -3.01 12.43 20.62
C ALA A 285 -3.66 11.94 19.31
N ASP A 286 -2.91 11.22 18.47
CA ASP A 286 -3.45 10.63 17.24
C ASP A 286 -4.52 9.59 17.54
N ARG A 287 -4.28 8.71 18.52
CA ARG A 287 -5.28 7.74 18.97
C ARG A 287 -6.55 8.44 19.44
N ASP A 288 -6.46 9.42 20.33
CA ASP A 288 -7.63 10.09 20.88
C ASP A 288 -8.39 10.88 19.79
N TRP A 289 -7.65 11.46 18.83
CA TRP A 289 -8.23 12.11 17.65
C TRP A 289 -9.05 11.13 16.80
N TRP A 290 -8.50 9.94 16.51
CA TRP A 290 -9.23 8.91 15.76
C TRP A 290 -10.44 8.40 16.55
N TRP A 291 -10.26 8.05 17.82
CA TRP A 291 -11.30 7.42 18.64
C TRP A 291 -12.51 8.33 18.86
N SER A 292 -12.31 9.64 18.94
CA SER A 292 -13.40 10.62 19.05
C SER A 292 -14.28 10.75 17.81
N ARG A 293 -13.86 10.18 16.65
CA ARG A 293 -14.55 10.31 15.36
C ARG A 293 -15.13 9.01 14.82
N LEU A 294 -14.82 7.87 15.43
CA LEU A 294 -15.19 6.53 14.92
C LEU A 294 -16.70 6.39 14.63
N ASP A 295 -17.55 6.92 15.51
CA ASP A 295 -19.01 6.79 15.38
C ASP A 295 -19.59 7.66 14.24
N ALA A 296 -18.83 8.65 13.78
CA ALA A 296 -19.21 9.52 12.67
C ALA A 296 -18.69 9.03 11.31
N LEU A 297 -17.82 8.02 11.28
CA LEU A 297 -17.26 7.51 10.02
C LEU A 297 -18.32 6.74 9.22
N PRO A 298 -18.52 7.09 7.93
CA PRO A 298 -19.48 6.40 7.07
C PRO A 298 -19.04 4.96 6.76
N GLY A 299 -19.91 4.22 6.07
CA GLY A 299 -19.55 2.94 5.44
C GLY A 299 -18.78 3.16 4.12
N PRO A 300 -18.21 2.11 3.53
CA PRO A 300 -17.63 2.18 2.20
C PRO A 300 -18.71 2.47 1.13
N PRO A 301 -18.33 2.86 -0.10
CA PRO A 301 -19.29 3.19 -1.15
C PRO A 301 -20.23 2.00 -1.46
N ALA A 302 -21.52 2.31 -1.65
CA ALA A 302 -22.56 1.30 -1.83
C ALA A 302 -22.72 0.83 -3.29
N LEU A 303 -21.59 0.39 -3.85
CA LEU A 303 -21.48 -0.02 -5.25
C LEU A 303 -22.32 -1.27 -5.50
N PRO A 304 -23.12 -1.31 -6.57
CA PRO A 304 -23.85 -2.52 -6.96
C PRO A 304 -22.86 -3.66 -7.27
N LEU A 305 -23.18 -4.86 -6.81
CA LEU A 305 -22.35 -6.05 -6.97
C LEU A 305 -23.07 -7.13 -7.78
N ALA A 306 -22.32 -7.83 -8.63
CA ALA A 306 -22.77 -9.00 -9.37
C ALA A 306 -22.73 -10.29 -8.52
N ALA A 307 -21.86 -10.34 -7.51
CA ALA A 307 -21.67 -11.48 -6.61
C ALA A 307 -21.28 -11.02 -5.19
N ASP A 308 -21.54 -11.86 -4.18
CA ASP A 308 -21.02 -11.61 -2.83
C ASP A 308 -19.49 -11.87 -2.81
N PRO A 309 -18.66 -10.93 -2.30
CA PRO A 309 -17.23 -11.14 -2.13
C PRO A 309 -16.82 -12.43 -1.41
N GLN A 310 -17.69 -13.01 -0.58
CA GLN A 310 -17.46 -14.30 0.09
C GLN A 310 -17.47 -15.49 -0.88
N GLU A 311 -18.17 -15.35 -2.01
CA GLU A 311 -18.33 -16.42 -3.01
C GLU A 311 -17.29 -16.32 -4.13
N VAL A 312 -16.63 -15.15 -4.28
CA VAL A 312 -15.66 -14.90 -5.36
C VAL A 312 -14.25 -15.36 -4.97
N ARG A 313 -13.58 -16.08 -5.88
CA ARG A 313 -12.17 -16.49 -5.74
C ARG A 313 -11.35 -15.91 -6.89
N PRO A 314 -10.91 -14.66 -6.78
CA PRO A 314 -10.22 -14.00 -7.87
C PRO A 314 -8.80 -14.56 -8.00
N VAL A 315 -8.37 -14.77 -9.24
CA VAL A 315 -6.99 -15.18 -9.52
C VAL A 315 -6.09 -13.95 -9.67
N THR A 316 -6.63 -12.87 -10.25
CA THR A 316 -5.97 -11.59 -10.53
C THR A 316 -6.95 -10.43 -10.39
N MET A 317 -6.45 -9.20 -10.31
CA MET A 317 -7.27 -7.99 -10.47
C MET A 317 -7.23 -7.52 -11.94
N GLY A 318 -8.37 -7.28 -12.58
CA GLY A 318 -8.42 -6.70 -13.91
C GLY A 318 -7.95 -5.24 -13.91
N ASN A 319 -7.21 -4.84 -14.95
CA ASN A 319 -6.72 -3.47 -15.12
C ASN A 319 -7.51 -2.72 -16.19
N ARG A 320 -7.87 -1.46 -15.91
CA ARG A 320 -8.20 -0.44 -16.91
C ARG A 320 -7.20 0.71 -16.74
N GLU A 321 -6.47 1.02 -17.81
CA GLU A 321 -5.35 1.96 -17.77
C GLU A 321 -5.53 3.07 -18.80
N HIS A 322 -5.16 4.28 -18.41
CA HIS A 322 -5.11 5.44 -19.30
C HIS A 322 -3.81 6.21 -19.05
N ARG A 323 -3.23 6.73 -20.13
CA ARG A 323 -1.98 7.48 -20.12
C ARG A 323 -2.20 8.86 -20.70
N TRP A 324 -1.96 9.89 -19.90
CA TRP A 324 -1.95 11.28 -20.34
C TRP A 324 -0.57 11.65 -20.84
N SER A 325 -0.54 12.34 -21.98
CA SER A 325 0.70 12.85 -22.55
C SER A 325 1.39 13.85 -21.62
N ALA A 326 2.67 14.11 -21.88
CA ALA A 326 3.43 15.12 -21.16
C ALA A 326 2.78 16.52 -21.19
N GLU A 327 2.14 16.87 -22.29
CA GLU A 327 1.45 18.15 -22.46
C GLU A 327 0.21 18.22 -21.56
N SER A 328 -0.66 17.21 -21.62
CA SER A 328 -1.88 17.15 -20.80
C SER A 328 -1.54 17.07 -19.31
N TRP A 329 -0.50 16.32 -18.94
CA TRP A 329 -0.03 16.25 -17.57
C TRP A 329 0.50 17.60 -17.06
N ALA A 330 1.31 18.29 -17.86
CA ALA A 330 1.80 19.63 -17.51
C ALA A 330 0.66 20.64 -17.37
N ALA A 331 -0.33 20.59 -18.27
CA ALA A 331 -1.52 21.44 -18.20
C ALA A 331 -2.32 21.20 -16.91
N LEU A 332 -2.57 19.92 -16.56
CA LEU A 332 -3.27 19.57 -15.32
C LEU A 332 -2.53 20.09 -14.09
N ARG A 333 -1.20 19.91 -14.01
CA ARG A 333 -0.39 20.45 -12.90
C ARG A 333 -0.49 21.97 -12.79
N GLN A 334 -0.47 22.68 -13.92
CA GLN A 334 -0.63 24.12 -13.94
C GLN A 334 -2.02 24.56 -13.42
N GLN A 335 -3.09 23.87 -13.85
CA GLN A 335 -4.45 24.17 -13.40
C GLN A 335 -4.62 23.92 -11.89
N CYS A 336 -4.03 22.84 -11.39
CA CYS A 336 -3.99 22.48 -9.98
C CYS A 336 -3.27 23.56 -9.15
N SER A 337 -2.04 23.92 -9.53
CA SER A 337 -1.26 24.94 -8.82
C SER A 337 -1.95 26.31 -8.80
N GLY A 338 -2.52 26.74 -9.93
CA GLY A 338 -3.27 28.00 -10.02
C GLY A 338 -4.48 28.10 -9.07
N ARG A 339 -4.97 26.97 -8.58
CA ARG A 339 -6.12 26.88 -7.67
C ARG A 339 -5.76 26.44 -6.26
N GLY A 340 -4.48 26.23 -5.95
CA GLY A 340 -4.07 25.77 -4.63
C GLY A 340 -4.51 24.34 -4.32
N VAL A 341 -4.61 23.48 -5.33
CA VAL A 341 -4.97 22.05 -5.19
C VAL A 341 -3.81 21.20 -5.69
N THR A 342 -3.52 20.07 -5.05
CA THR A 342 -2.52 19.10 -5.55
C THR A 342 -3.12 18.19 -6.63
N PRO A 343 -2.33 17.73 -7.61
CA PRO A 343 -2.80 16.76 -8.59
C PRO A 343 -3.35 15.48 -7.93
N SER A 344 -2.70 14.96 -6.90
CA SER A 344 -3.18 13.79 -6.14
C SER A 344 -4.59 13.99 -5.58
N THR A 345 -4.86 15.15 -4.99
CA THR A 345 -6.19 15.47 -4.47
C THR A 345 -7.21 15.70 -5.59
N ALA A 346 -6.82 16.34 -6.70
CA ALA A 346 -7.69 16.49 -7.86
C ALA A 346 -8.13 15.11 -8.40
N MET A 347 -7.19 14.16 -8.52
CA MET A 347 -7.48 12.78 -8.94
C MET A 347 -8.38 12.06 -7.92
N LEU A 348 -8.10 12.18 -6.63
CA LEU A 348 -8.95 11.62 -5.57
C LEU A 348 -10.38 12.19 -5.60
N THR A 349 -10.51 13.50 -5.85
CA THR A 349 -11.81 14.18 -5.95
C THR A 349 -12.58 13.70 -7.18
N ALA A 350 -11.92 13.61 -8.34
CA ALA A 350 -12.52 13.06 -9.55
C ALA A 350 -12.98 11.61 -9.35
N PHE A 351 -12.16 10.79 -8.69
CA PHE A 351 -12.53 9.42 -8.34
C PHE A 351 -13.73 9.37 -7.37
N GLY A 352 -13.74 10.22 -6.35
CA GLY A 352 -14.87 10.35 -5.42
C GLY A 352 -16.19 10.74 -6.11
N LEU A 353 -16.14 11.63 -7.11
CA LEU A 353 -17.31 11.98 -7.93
C LEU A 353 -17.86 10.78 -8.71
N VAL A 354 -16.98 10.02 -9.36
CA VAL A 354 -17.33 8.80 -10.11
C VAL A 354 -17.96 7.77 -9.17
N LEU A 355 -17.34 7.52 -8.02
CA LEU A 355 -17.87 6.61 -7.01
C LEU A 355 -19.23 7.06 -6.48
N ALA A 356 -19.43 8.36 -6.25
CA ALA A 356 -20.69 8.88 -5.76
C ALA A 356 -21.83 8.63 -6.76
N ARG A 357 -21.57 8.90 -8.05
CA ARG A 357 -22.52 8.61 -9.13
C ARG A 357 -22.82 7.12 -9.27
N TRP A 358 -21.79 6.28 -9.17
CA TRP A 358 -21.95 4.82 -9.27
C TRP A 358 -22.68 4.22 -8.07
N ALA A 359 -22.35 4.67 -6.85
CA ALA A 359 -22.99 4.21 -5.62
C ALA A 359 -24.42 4.77 -5.45
N GLY A 360 -24.69 5.96 -6.00
CA GLY A 360 -25.94 6.69 -5.84
C GLY A 360 -26.03 7.49 -4.54
N HIS A 361 -24.92 7.75 -3.86
CA HIS A 361 -24.83 8.57 -2.64
C HIS A 361 -23.46 9.25 -2.53
N ARG A 362 -23.33 10.28 -1.69
CA ARG A 362 -22.17 11.19 -1.69
C ARG A 362 -21.30 11.15 -0.43
N ARG A 363 -21.68 10.38 0.60
CA ARG A 363 -20.92 10.20 1.84
C ARG A 363 -20.41 8.77 1.95
N MET A 364 -19.08 8.60 1.94
CA MET A 364 -18.47 7.27 1.88
C MET A 364 -17.09 7.25 2.54
N LEU A 365 -16.66 6.08 2.96
CA LEU A 365 -15.32 5.85 3.52
C LEU A 365 -14.43 5.21 2.46
N LEU A 366 -13.37 5.90 2.09
CA LEU A 366 -12.31 5.34 1.24
C LEU A 366 -11.11 4.95 2.08
N ASN A 367 -10.25 4.13 1.50
CA ASN A 367 -8.95 3.81 2.05
C ASN A 367 -7.87 4.45 1.15
N SER A 368 -6.86 5.07 1.75
CA SER A 368 -5.77 5.68 1.01
C SER A 368 -4.43 5.09 1.44
N LEU A 369 -3.62 4.67 0.47
CA LEU A 369 -2.28 4.14 0.73
C LEU A 369 -1.27 5.28 0.85
N GLN A 370 -0.52 5.31 1.96
CA GLN A 370 0.40 6.36 2.34
C GLN A 370 1.84 5.84 2.44
N LEU A 371 2.80 6.67 2.03
CA LEU A 371 4.22 6.44 2.29
C LEU A 371 4.55 6.85 3.73
N ASN A 372 4.47 5.90 4.67
CA ASN A 372 4.56 6.19 6.11
C ASN A 372 5.97 6.03 6.69
N ARG A 373 6.98 6.53 5.98
CA ARG A 373 8.38 6.49 6.43
C ARG A 373 8.65 7.57 7.47
N LEU A 374 8.42 7.25 8.75
CA LEU A 374 8.70 8.16 9.86
C LEU A 374 10.19 8.57 9.89
N PRO A 375 10.51 9.85 10.14
CA PRO A 375 11.88 10.39 10.03
C PRO A 375 12.74 10.05 11.26
N LEU A 376 12.78 8.78 11.67
CA LEU A 376 13.45 8.33 12.89
C LEU A 376 14.98 8.13 12.70
N HIS A 377 15.44 7.98 11.46
CA HIS A 377 16.86 7.81 11.13
C HIS A 377 17.13 8.28 9.69
N PRO A 378 18.33 8.85 9.37
CA PRO A 378 18.68 9.27 8.02
C PRO A 378 18.56 8.18 6.95
N ASP A 379 18.84 6.92 7.31
CA ASP A 379 18.80 5.79 6.39
C ASP A 379 17.40 5.23 6.09
N VAL A 380 16.35 5.65 6.80
CA VAL A 380 14.98 5.11 6.59
C VAL A 380 14.55 5.20 5.12
N GLN A 381 14.93 6.26 4.42
CA GLN A 381 14.57 6.47 3.01
C GLN A 381 15.38 5.60 2.04
N ARG A 382 16.43 4.93 2.52
CA ARG A 382 17.35 4.08 1.75
C ARG A 382 17.14 2.59 2.04
N VAL A 383 16.44 2.26 3.12
CA VAL A 383 16.16 0.88 3.53
C VAL A 383 15.01 0.30 2.72
N VAL A 384 15.18 -0.93 2.23
CA VAL A 384 14.09 -1.73 1.66
C VAL A 384 13.23 -2.33 2.77
N GLY A 385 11.91 -2.16 2.68
CA GLY A 385 10.91 -2.69 3.62
C GLY A 385 9.49 -2.24 3.27
N ALA A 386 8.50 -2.87 3.89
CA ALA A 386 7.09 -2.54 3.70
C ALA A 386 6.66 -1.42 4.67
N PHE A 387 7.11 -0.18 4.46
CA PHE A 387 6.81 0.97 5.33
C PHE A 387 5.44 1.61 5.05
N ALA A 388 4.79 1.26 3.95
CA ALA A 388 3.49 1.81 3.62
C ALA A 388 2.45 1.53 4.72
N ALA A 389 1.57 2.49 4.93
CA ALA A 389 0.43 2.36 5.81
C ALA A 389 -0.82 2.85 5.10
N THR A 390 -1.97 2.36 5.52
CA THR A 390 -3.26 2.86 5.06
C THR A 390 -3.75 4.01 5.92
N MET A 391 -4.64 4.82 5.37
CA MET A 391 -5.35 5.91 6.05
C MET A 391 -6.81 5.86 5.59
N LEU A 392 -7.74 5.75 6.54
CA LEU A 392 -9.17 5.82 6.22
C LEU A 392 -9.57 7.28 6.00
N LEU A 393 -10.25 7.55 4.89
CA LEU A 393 -10.62 8.89 4.48
C LEU A 393 -12.12 8.98 4.22
N PRO A 394 -12.89 9.61 5.12
CA PRO A 394 -14.29 9.91 4.88
C PRO A 394 -14.39 11.02 3.82
N LEU A 395 -15.18 10.78 2.79
CA LEU A 395 -15.59 11.78 1.83
C LEU A 395 -17.04 12.19 2.10
N ASP A 396 -17.31 13.48 2.07
CA ASP A 396 -18.64 14.07 2.05
C ASP A 396 -18.64 15.16 0.97
N LEU A 397 -19.18 14.83 -0.20
CA LEU A 397 -19.17 15.72 -1.36
C LEU A 397 -20.43 16.59 -1.34
N ASP A 398 -20.28 17.91 -1.24
CA ASP A 398 -21.40 18.86 -1.32
C ASP A 398 -21.92 18.94 -2.77
N PRO A 399 -23.19 18.59 -3.05
CA PRO A 399 -23.73 18.58 -4.41
C PRO A 399 -23.87 19.99 -5.01
N ARG A 400 -23.71 21.05 -4.20
CA ARG A 400 -23.78 22.45 -4.65
C ARG A 400 -22.41 23.08 -4.91
N ALA A 401 -21.33 22.44 -4.48
CA ALA A 401 -19.99 22.94 -4.63
C ALA A 401 -19.46 22.71 -6.05
N THR A 402 -18.64 23.63 -6.55
CA THR A 402 -17.84 23.45 -7.76
C THR A 402 -16.78 22.38 -7.56
N PHE A 403 -16.21 21.85 -8.64
CA PHE A 403 -15.09 20.91 -8.54
C PHE A 403 -13.91 21.50 -7.74
N ALA A 404 -13.57 22.77 -7.96
CA ALA A 404 -12.48 23.43 -7.24
C ALA A 404 -12.73 23.51 -5.73
N GLU A 405 -13.97 23.81 -5.32
CA GLU A 405 -14.37 23.84 -3.91
C GLU A 405 -14.32 22.43 -3.30
N LEU A 406 -14.86 21.42 -4.01
CA LEU A 406 -14.78 20.02 -3.58
C LEU A 406 -13.34 19.56 -3.40
N ALA A 407 -12.47 19.84 -4.37
CA ALA A 407 -11.07 19.45 -4.32
C ALA A 407 -10.32 20.14 -3.17
N THR A 408 -10.66 21.40 -2.87
CA THR A 408 -10.11 22.12 -1.70
C THR A 408 -10.55 21.45 -0.39
N THR A 409 -11.83 21.10 -0.26
CA THR A 409 -12.35 20.39 0.92
C THR A 409 -11.70 19.02 1.09
N VAL A 410 -11.58 18.24 0.01
CA VAL A 410 -10.93 16.93 0.01
C VAL A 410 -9.44 17.06 0.35
N GLN A 411 -8.75 18.12 -0.10
CA GLN A 411 -7.35 18.37 0.27
C GLN A 411 -7.20 18.61 1.76
N ALA A 412 -8.07 19.47 2.32
CA ALA A 412 -8.05 19.79 3.75
C ALA A 412 -8.29 18.54 4.59
N ALA A 413 -9.32 17.74 4.24
CA ALA A 413 -9.61 16.48 4.93
C ALA A 413 -8.46 15.48 4.82
N SER A 414 -7.90 15.30 3.61
CA SER A 414 -6.76 14.42 3.38
C SER A 414 -5.54 14.85 4.20
N GLY A 415 -5.27 16.16 4.26
CA GLY A 415 -4.18 16.73 5.04
C GLY A 415 -4.35 16.58 6.54
N GLU A 416 -5.57 16.75 7.06
CA GLU A 416 -5.86 16.53 8.49
C GLU A 416 -5.71 15.05 8.87
N HIS A 417 -6.23 14.12 8.06
CA HIS A 417 -6.09 12.69 8.30
C HIS A 417 -4.63 12.24 8.17
N ALA A 418 -3.89 12.72 7.17
CA ALA A 418 -2.47 12.40 6.98
C ALA A 418 -1.58 13.00 8.08
N ALA A 419 -2.04 14.06 8.75
CA ALA A 419 -1.36 14.54 9.94
C ALA A 419 -1.46 13.51 11.07
N HIS A 420 -2.53 12.72 11.21
CA HIS A 420 -2.69 11.76 12.31
C HIS A 420 -2.28 10.33 11.90
N ASN A 421 -1.08 10.21 11.31
CA ASN A 421 -0.56 9.00 10.66
C ASN A 421 0.21 8.03 11.60
N LEU A 422 0.24 8.29 12.91
CA LEU A 422 0.81 7.35 13.89
C LEU A 422 -0.13 6.20 14.23
N ILE A 423 -1.40 6.32 13.84
CA ILE A 423 -2.39 5.25 13.85
C ILE A 423 -2.77 4.94 12.40
N THR A 424 -2.65 3.68 12.01
CA THR A 424 -2.92 3.25 10.63
C THR A 424 -4.39 2.97 10.37
N GLY A 425 -4.81 3.03 9.11
CA GLY A 425 -6.15 2.68 8.68
C GLY A 425 -6.51 1.22 8.96
N VAL A 426 -5.52 0.32 9.07
CA VAL A 426 -5.74 -1.07 9.54
C VAL A 426 -6.19 -1.08 11.00
N GLU A 427 -5.52 -0.34 11.87
CA GLU A 427 -5.87 -0.26 13.30
C GLU A 427 -7.25 0.39 13.50
N VAL A 428 -7.51 1.51 12.82
CA VAL A 428 -8.84 2.16 12.84
C VAL A 428 -9.91 1.21 12.27
N GLY A 429 -9.59 0.50 11.19
CA GLY A 429 -10.48 -0.49 10.56
C GLY A 429 -10.84 -1.63 11.49
N ARG A 430 -9.88 -2.18 12.25
CA ARG A 430 -10.14 -3.23 13.26
C ARG A 430 -11.08 -2.76 14.35
N GLU A 431 -10.89 -1.54 14.85
CA GLU A 431 -11.78 -0.98 15.87
C GLU A 431 -13.20 -0.72 15.31
N LEU A 432 -13.31 -0.25 14.06
CA LEU A 432 -14.61 -0.10 13.38
C LEU A 432 -15.32 -1.44 13.18
N ALA A 433 -14.59 -2.46 12.73
CA ALA A 433 -15.06 -3.83 12.59
C ALA A 433 -15.61 -4.37 13.91
N ARG A 434 -14.84 -4.22 15.00
CA ARG A 434 -15.24 -4.60 16.36
C ARG A 434 -16.52 -3.91 16.82
N ARG A 435 -16.64 -2.59 16.64
CA ARG A 435 -17.85 -1.82 17.01
C ARG A 435 -19.08 -2.20 16.19
N ARG A 436 -18.89 -2.59 14.94
CA ARG A 436 -19.95 -3.01 14.02
C ARG A 436 -20.33 -4.48 14.17
N GLY A 437 -19.54 -5.27 14.90
CA GLY A 437 -19.73 -6.71 15.02
C GLY A 437 -19.54 -7.43 13.68
N SER A 438 -18.62 -6.92 12.86
CA SER A 438 -18.36 -7.41 11.50
C SER A 438 -16.87 -7.68 11.33
N TRP A 439 -16.53 -8.66 10.52
CA TRP A 439 -15.15 -8.94 10.09
C TRP A 439 -14.93 -8.64 8.59
N ARG A 440 -15.92 -8.04 7.92
CA ARG A 440 -15.81 -7.64 6.51
C ARG A 440 -14.84 -6.45 6.36
N PRO A 441 -14.15 -6.31 5.21
CA PRO A 441 -13.23 -5.20 4.98
C PRO A 441 -13.92 -3.83 5.11
N VAL A 442 -13.38 -2.95 5.97
CA VAL A 442 -13.96 -1.62 6.26
C VAL A 442 -13.70 -0.61 5.14
N GLY A 443 -12.62 -0.77 4.39
CA GLY A 443 -12.23 0.11 3.28
C GLY A 443 -11.73 -0.67 2.06
N PRO A 444 -12.61 -1.42 1.37
CA PRO A 444 -12.27 -2.24 0.20
C PRO A 444 -12.06 -1.43 -1.09
N VAL A 445 -12.23 -0.10 -1.05
CA VAL A 445 -11.95 0.81 -2.16
C VAL A 445 -10.74 1.66 -1.80
N VAL A 446 -9.65 1.42 -2.50
CA VAL A 446 -8.32 1.99 -2.23
C VAL A 446 -7.95 3.03 -3.27
N PHE A 447 -7.41 4.16 -2.82
CA PHE A 447 -6.78 5.16 -3.65
C PHE A 447 -5.30 5.30 -3.29
N GLN A 448 -4.43 5.17 -4.29
CA GLN A 448 -2.99 5.34 -4.17
C GLN A 448 -2.51 6.38 -5.18
N SER A 449 -1.74 7.35 -4.70
CA SER A 449 -1.01 8.28 -5.56
C SER A 449 0.47 8.29 -5.17
N VAL A 450 1.33 8.00 -6.14
CA VAL A 450 2.80 8.15 -6.02
C VAL A 450 3.33 9.21 -6.97
N LEU A 451 2.46 10.13 -7.39
CA LEU A 451 2.83 11.28 -8.21
C LEU A 451 3.95 12.07 -7.52
N GLY A 452 5.08 12.23 -8.20
CA GLY A 452 6.25 12.96 -7.73
C GLY A 452 7.28 12.22 -6.91
N VAL A 453 7.06 10.94 -6.65
CA VAL A 453 8.00 10.13 -5.87
C VAL A 453 9.34 10.00 -6.59
N ASP A 454 9.34 9.79 -7.92
CA ASP A 454 10.58 9.69 -8.72
C ASP A 454 11.44 10.94 -8.57
N ALA A 455 10.82 12.11 -8.62
CA ALA A 455 11.53 13.38 -8.51
C ALA A 455 12.19 13.52 -7.13
N ALA A 456 11.54 13.06 -6.06
CA ALA A 456 12.05 13.06 -4.70
C ALA A 456 13.20 12.06 -4.46
N MET A 457 13.22 10.98 -5.22
CA MET A 457 14.28 9.97 -5.20
C MET A 457 15.56 10.42 -5.92
N GLY A 458 15.55 11.62 -6.52
CA GLY A 458 16.69 12.17 -7.27
C GLY A 458 16.63 11.88 -8.76
N GLY A 459 15.48 11.45 -9.28
CA GLY A 459 15.25 11.07 -10.67
C GLY A 459 14.65 9.67 -10.79
N GLY A 460 14.17 9.33 -12.00
CA GLY A 460 13.78 7.96 -12.33
C GLY A 460 14.97 7.00 -12.30
N PRO A 461 14.72 5.68 -12.38
CA PRO A 461 15.79 4.68 -12.41
C PRO A 461 16.79 4.95 -13.55
N PRO A 462 18.07 4.53 -13.40
CA PRO A 462 19.06 4.64 -14.47
C PRO A 462 18.49 4.03 -15.76
N GLN A 463 18.55 4.80 -16.85
CA GLN A 463 18.09 4.28 -18.15
C GLN A 463 19.08 3.31 -18.74
N ASP A 464 20.38 3.49 -18.47
CA ASP A 464 21.47 2.60 -18.86
C ASP A 464 21.83 1.70 -17.67
N ALA A 465 21.90 0.39 -17.93
CA ALA A 465 22.14 -0.66 -16.95
C ALA A 465 23.30 -1.59 -17.37
N GLY A 466 24.27 -1.08 -18.14
CA GLY A 466 25.46 -1.83 -18.54
C GLY A 466 25.09 -3.06 -19.37
N PRO A 467 25.44 -4.30 -18.96
CA PRO A 467 25.10 -5.52 -19.69
C PRO A 467 23.59 -5.74 -19.92
N LEU A 468 22.71 -5.20 -19.07
CA LEU A 468 21.25 -5.22 -19.32
C LEU A 468 20.79 -4.23 -20.40
N GLY A 469 21.71 -3.45 -20.95
CA GLY A 469 21.42 -2.42 -21.94
C GLY A 469 20.58 -1.30 -21.34
N ARG A 470 19.60 -0.83 -22.12
CA ARG A 470 18.72 0.28 -21.77
C ARG A 470 17.32 -0.19 -21.39
N VAL A 471 16.80 0.30 -20.26
CA VAL A 471 15.42 0.07 -19.82
C VAL A 471 14.47 0.99 -20.59
N VAL A 472 13.45 0.41 -21.23
CA VAL A 472 12.39 1.12 -21.96
C VAL A 472 11.13 1.14 -21.09
N ALA A 473 11.09 2.08 -20.14
CA ALA A 473 10.02 2.15 -19.14
C ALA A 473 8.61 2.30 -19.74
N SER A 474 8.47 2.88 -20.93
CA SER A 474 7.17 3.04 -21.62
C SER A 474 6.58 1.74 -22.15
N ASP A 475 7.41 0.73 -22.40
CA ASP A 475 7.00 -0.62 -22.79
C ASP A 475 7.08 -1.54 -21.57
N TYR A 476 5.99 -1.56 -20.82
CA TYR A 476 5.86 -2.36 -19.61
C TYR A 476 4.55 -3.14 -19.59
N PHE A 477 4.57 -4.21 -18.80
CA PHE A 477 3.38 -4.93 -18.36
C PHE A 477 3.37 -4.94 -16.83
N HIS A 478 2.19 -4.84 -16.22
CA HIS A 478 2.08 -4.92 -14.77
C HIS A 478 0.78 -5.58 -14.32
N GLN A 479 0.84 -6.20 -13.15
CA GLN A 479 -0.29 -6.85 -12.52
C GLN A 479 -0.19 -6.69 -11.00
N LEU A 480 -1.29 -6.29 -10.36
CA LEU A 480 -1.38 -6.18 -8.91
C LEU A 480 -2.33 -7.23 -8.33
N ARG A 481 -2.01 -7.71 -7.12
CA ARG A 481 -2.91 -8.49 -6.27
C ARG A 481 -2.86 -7.93 -4.85
N THR A 482 -3.92 -7.23 -4.48
CA THR A 482 -4.08 -6.67 -3.14
C THR A 482 -5.24 -7.40 -2.45
N PRO A 483 -4.99 -8.24 -1.44
CA PRO A 483 -6.06 -8.92 -0.73
C PRO A 483 -7.05 -7.95 -0.08
N GLN A 484 -8.31 -8.38 0.08
CA GLN A 484 -9.38 -7.62 0.74
C GLN A 484 -9.75 -6.29 0.06
N VAL A 485 -9.31 -6.08 -1.18
CA VAL A 485 -9.57 -4.88 -1.97
C VAL A 485 -10.40 -5.24 -3.20
N ALA A 486 -11.55 -4.56 -3.34
CA ALA A 486 -12.45 -4.72 -4.48
C ALA A 486 -12.02 -3.84 -5.66
N ILE A 487 -11.59 -2.60 -5.35
CA ILE A 487 -11.12 -1.60 -6.33
C ILE A 487 -9.92 -0.88 -5.77
N GLU A 488 -8.84 -0.79 -6.54
CA GLU A 488 -7.66 0.01 -6.27
C GLU A 488 -7.37 0.94 -7.44
N VAL A 489 -7.38 2.25 -7.18
CA VAL A 489 -6.99 3.26 -8.17
C VAL A 489 -5.59 3.73 -7.87
N ARG A 490 -4.69 3.57 -8.84
CA ARG A 490 -3.29 3.97 -8.74
C ARG A 490 -2.97 5.08 -9.74
N CYS A 491 -2.39 6.17 -9.26
CA CYS A 491 -1.88 7.27 -10.09
C CYS A 491 -0.36 7.38 -9.92
N PHE A 492 0.39 7.32 -11.02
CA PHE A 492 1.84 7.39 -11.02
C PHE A 492 2.37 8.09 -12.28
N GLU A 493 3.63 8.51 -12.23
CA GLU A 493 4.32 9.13 -13.37
C GLU A 493 5.14 8.08 -14.11
N LEU A 494 5.20 8.21 -15.43
CA LEU A 494 6.08 7.43 -16.30
C LEU A 494 6.92 8.38 -17.13
N GLY A 495 8.05 8.79 -16.57
CA GLY A 495 8.83 9.89 -17.12
C GLY A 495 8.00 11.19 -17.12
N PRO A 496 7.75 11.84 -18.28
CA PRO A 496 6.95 13.05 -18.33
C PRO A 496 5.43 12.79 -18.45
N GLU A 497 4.99 11.53 -18.58
CA GLU A 497 3.58 11.15 -18.70
C GLU A 497 2.97 10.83 -17.33
N MET A 498 1.64 10.89 -17.24
CA MET A 498 0.90 10.44 -16.07
C MET A 498 0.03 9.24 -16.44
N VAL A 499 0.00 8.24 -15.58
CA VAL A 499 -0.78 7.02 -15.75
C VAL A 499 -1.75 6.87 -14.60
N ALA A 500 -3.01 6.53 -14.91
CA ALA A 500 -3.96 6.06 -13.92
C ALA A 500 -4.44 4.65 -14.27
N VAL A 501 -4.54 3.80 -13.25
CA VAL A 501 -4.97 2.41 -13.39
C VAL A 501 -6.06 2.10 -12.38
N PHE A 502 -7.20 1.62 -12.85
CA PHE A 502 -8.23 0.98 -12.03
C PHE A 502 -7.92 -0.52 -12.01
N SER A 503 -7.46 -1.02 -10.88
CA SER A 503 -7.27 -2.45 -10.62
C SER A 503 -8.49 -2.93 -9.85
N LEU A 504 -9.25 -3.91 -10.34
CA LEU A 504 -10.48 -4.36 -9.67
C LEU A 504 -10.67 -5.87 -9.74
N VAL A 505 -11.45 -6.43 -8.84
CA VAL A 505 -11.94 -7.81 -8.96
C VAL A 505 -13.10 -7.81 -9.94
N ASP A 506 -12.84 -8.16 -11.20
CA ASP A 506 -13.82 -8.07 -12.31
C ASP A 506 -15.09 -8.88 -11.99
N GLU A 507 -14.98 -10.00 -11.28
CA GLU A 507 -16.09 -10.88 -10.91
C GLU A 507 -17.11 -10.23 -9.96
N LEU A 508 -16.76 -9.12 -9.29
CA LEU A 508 -17.66 -8.39 -8.40
C LEU A 508 -18.60 -7.43 -9.13
N PHE A 509 -18.28 -7.02 -10.36
CA PHE A 509 -18.92 -5.88 -11.00
C PHE A 509 -19.38 -6.20 -12.42
N GLU A 510 -20.46 -5.56 -12.83
CA GLU A 510 -20.88 -5.60 -14.23
C GLU A 510 -19.86 -4.86 -15.11
N THR A 511 -19.39 -5.52 -16.18
CA THR A 511 -18.30 -5.00 -17.03
C THR A 511 -18.61 -3.61 -17.61
N ASP A 512 -19.85 -3.38 -18.02
CA ASP A 512 -20.29 -2.09 -18.59
C ASP A 512 -20.26 -0.95 -17.57
N GLN A 513 -20.55 -1.24 -16.29
CA GLN A 513 -20.50 -0.24 -15.22
C GLN A 513 -19.06 0.19 -14.93
N VAL A 514 -18.13 -0.78 -14.88
CA VAL A 514 -16.71 -0.52 -14.70
C VAL A 514 -16.16 0.32 -15.86
N ALA A 515 -16.50 -0.06 -17.11
CA ALA A 515 -16.07 0.66 -18.29
C ALA A 515 -16.60 2.10 -18.30
N ALA A 516 -17.86 2.31 -17.91
CA ALA A 516 -18.46 3.64 -17.79
C ALA A 516 -17.78 4.47 -16.70
N ALA A 517 -17.56 3.92 -15.51
CA ALA A 517 -16.89 4.59 -14.41
C ALA A 517 -15.46 5.02 -14.77
N PHE A 518 -14.71 4.13 -15.44
CA PHE A 518 -13.36 4.43 -15.90
C PHE A 518 -13.33 5.52 -16.99
N ALA A 519 -14.22 5.42 -17.99
CA ALA A 519 -14.32 6.43 -19.04
C ALA A 519 -14.73 7.80 -18.49
N GLU A 520 -15.63 7.83 -17.50
CA GLU A 520 -16.03 9.05 -16.81
C GLU A 520 -14.86 9.67 -16.04
N PHE A 521 -14.09 8.86 -15.32
CA PHE A 521 -12.88 9.32 -14.62
C PHE A 521 -11.90 9.98 -15.59
N VAL A 522 -11.61 9.32 -16.72
CA VAL A 522 -10.71 9.87 -17.75
C VAL A 522 -11.23 11.19 -18.30
N ALA A 523 -12.51 11.25 -18.68
CA ALA A 523 -13.13 12.46 -19.22
C ALA A 523 -13.15 13.63 -18.22
N LEU A 524 -13.33 13.35 -16.92
CA LEU A 524 -13.22 14.36 -15.88
C LEU A 524 -11.81 14.93 -15.83
N VAL A 525 -10.78 14.08 -15.81
CA VAL A 525 -9.38 14.50 -15.75
C VAL A 525 -8.97 15.30 -17.00
N ASP A 526 -9.42 14.89 -18.18
CA ASP A 526 -9.22 15.66 -19.43
C ASP A 526 -9.84 17.05 -19.31
N GLY A 527 -11.09 17.14 -18.84
CA GLY A 527 -11.77 18.42 -18.63
C GLY A 527 -11.12 19.32 -17.57
N LEU A 528 -10.40 18.73 -16.60
CA LEU A 528 -9.60 19.48 -15.62
C LEU A 528 -8.29 19.99 -16.23
N ALA A 529 -7.63 19.20 -17.08
CA ALA A 529 -6.42 19.63 -17.80
C ALA A 529 -6.73 20.83 -18.74
N ASP A 530 -7.87 20.80 -19.41
CA ASP A 530 -8.38 21.89 -20.26
C ASP A 530 -8.86 23.13 -19.46
N GLY A 531 -8.96 23.03 -18.13
CA GLY A 531 -9.42 24.09 -17.25
C GLY A 531 -10.94 24.25 -17.16
N ALA A 532 -11.72 23.66 -18.08
CA ALA A 532 -13.17 23.85 -18.17
C ALA A 532 -13.97 23.16 -17.04
N GLY A 533 -13.41 22.14 -16.40
CA GLY A 533 -14.08 21.34 -15.37
C GLY A 533 -14.09 21.96 -13.97
N TRP A 534 -13.20 22.90 -13.67
CA TRP A 534 -12.93 23.35 -12.30
C TRP A 534 -14.05 24.15 -11.66
N ASP A 535 -14.63 25.10 -12.39
CA ASP A 535 -15.62 26.04 -11.87
C ASP A 535 -17.07 25.53 -12.11
N ARG A 536 -17.20 24.26 -12.48
CA ARG A 536 -18.50 23.61 -12.69
C ARG A 536 -18.95 22.88 -11.43
N VAL A 537 -20.24 22.97 -11.13
CA VAL A 537 -20.90 22.10 -10.14
C VAL A 537 -21.13 20.74 -10.80
N PRO A 538 -20.43 19.66 -10.35
CA PRO A 538 -20.63 18.34 -10.91
C PRO A 538 -21.99 17.80 -10.47
N GLY A 539 -22.75 17.17 -11.38
CA GLY A 539 -23.99 16.49 -11.00
C GLY A 539 -23.69 15.36 -10.03
N LEU A 540 -24.18 15.45 -8.79
CA LEU A 540 -24.00 14.46 -7.73
C LEU A 540 -25.37 13.95 -7.25
N PRO A 541 -25.44 12.74 -6.65
CA PRO A 541 -26.66 12.28 -6.02
C PRO A 541 -27.09 13.19 -4.86
N GLU A 542 -28.40 13.39 -4.70
CA GLU A 542 -28.95 14.14 -3.55
C GLU A 542 -28.78 13.38 -2.23
N ALA A 543 -28.79 12.04 -2.28
CA ALA A 543 -28.65 11.19 -1.10
C ALA A 543 -27.27 11.35 -0.46
N ALA A 544 -27.24 11.74 0.81
CA ALA A 544 -26.02 11.78 1.61
C ALA A 544 -25.47 10.36 1.84
N ASP A 545 -26.31 9.51 2.41
CA ASP A 545 -26.00 8.14 2.79
C ASP A 545 -26.66 7.12 1.86
N PRO A 546 -26.16 5.88 1.81
CA PRO A 546 -26.79 4.83 1.02
C PRO A 546 -28.24 4.59 1.47
N CYS A 547 -29.15 4.52 0.50
CA CYS A 547 -30.50 4.03 0.74
C CYS A 547 -30.51 2.49 0.65
N ALA A 548 -31.26 1.83 1.53
CA ALA A 548 -31.55 0.41 1.39
C ALA A 548 -32.25 0.20 0.03
N GLY A 549 -31.55 -0.43 -0.92
CA GLY A 549 -32.00 -0.59 -2.29
C GLY A 549 -33.17 -1.57 -2.46
N ASP A 550 -33.47 -1.86 -3.72
CA ASP A 550 -34.49 -2.77 -4.25
C ASP A 550 -34.23 -4.28 -4.03
N GLY A 551 -33.28 -4.64 -3.16
CA GLY A 551 -32.92 -6.02 -2.82
C GLY A 551 -31.65 -6.57 -3.49
N GLY A 552 -30.95 -5.79 -4.32
CA GLY A 552 -29.66 -6.18 -4.92
C GLY A 552 -28.47 -6.12 -3.95
N LEU A 553 -27.42 -6.92 -4.22
CA LEU A 553 -26.17 -6.90 -3.47
C LEU A 553 -25.44 -5.58 -3.69
N ARG A 554 -24.96 -4.97 -2.60
CA ARG A 554 -24.20 -3.72 -2.62
C ARG A 554 -23.04 -3.78 -1.67
N LEU A 555 -21.86 -3.37 -2.14
CA LEU A 555 -20.66 -3.19 -1.33
C LEU A 555 -21.01 -2.32 -0.12
N GLY A 556 -20.54 -2.63 1.08
CA GLY A 556 -20.86 -1.83 2.28
C GLY A 556 -22.28 -1.93 2.84
N LEU A 557 -23.20 -2.65 2.18
CA LEU A 557 -24.54 -3.01 2.68
C LEU A 557 -24.77 -4.53 2.68
N LEU A 558 -23.69 -5.31 2.63
CA LEU A 558 -23.77 -6.77 2.64
C LEU A 558 -24.31 -7.27 3.99
N PRO A 559 -25.16 -8.30 4.01
CA PRO A 559 -25.64 -8.88 5.25
C PRO A 559 -24.49 -9.53 6.04
N GLU A 560 -24.53 -9.37 7.36
CA GLU A 560 -23.63 -10.08 8.27
C GLU A 560 -24.06 -11.56 8.43
N PRO A 561 -23.12 -12.50 8.56
CA PRO A 561 -23.45 -13.88 8.89
C PRO A 561 -24.07 -13.95 10.29
N ILE A 562 -25.34 -14.37 10.39
CA ILE A 562 -26.03 -14.58 11.68
C ILE A 562 -25.89 -16.04 12.07
N VAL A 563 -25.12 -16.33 13.13
CA VAL A 563 -25.10 -17.66 13.75
C VAL A 563 -25.79 -17.60 15.12
N ARG A 564 -26.74 -18.51 15.38
CA ARG A 564 -27.49 -18.59 16.64
C ARG A 564 -27.02 -19.79 17.46
N HIS A 565 -26.34 -19.54 18.57
CA HIS A 565 -25.99 -20.57 19.55
C HIS A 565 -26.80 -20.47 20.83
N ARG A 566 -26.79 -21.55 21.62
CA ARG A 566 -27.37 -21.56 22.98
C ARG A 566 -26.28 -21.15 23.96
N GLU A 567 -26.53 -20.09 24.72
CA GLU A 567 -25.71 -19.64 25.84
C GLU A 567 -25.50 -20.76 26.88
N GLY A 568 -24.34 -20.77 27.52
CA GLY A 568 -23.99 -21.71 28.59
C GLY A 568 -22.50 -22.05 28.63
N PRO A 569 -22.01 -22.74 29.68
CA PRO A 569 -20.61 -23.11 29.77
C PRO A 569 -20.18 -24.07 28.63
N PRO A 570 -18.87 -24.16 28.32
CA PRO A 570 -18.32 -25.17 27.43
C PRO A 570 -18.89 -26.57 27.73
N ALA A 571 -19.40 -27.25 26.69
CA ALA A 571 -20.15 -28.49 26.88
C ALA A 571 -19.27 -29.74 27.03
N ASP A 572 -18.02 -29.68 26.59
CA ASP A 572 -17.04 -30.78 26.64
C ASP A 572 -15.59 -30.26 26.62
N ASP A 573 -14.63 -31.19 26.72
CA ASP A 573 -13.18 -30.88 26.77
C ASP A 573 -12.69 -30.13 25.51
N LEU A 574 -13.33 -30.34 24.36
CA LEU A 574 -12.94 -29.67 23.12
C LEU A 574 -13.40 -28.20 23.14
N GLU A 575 -14.63 -27.93 23.56
CA GLU A 575 -15.09 -26.56 23.78
C GLU A 575 -14.28 -25.86 24.87
N GLN A 576 -13.87 -26.59 25.91
CA GLN A 576 -12.97 -26.03 26.93
C GLN A 576 -11.60 -25.67 26.34
N ALA A 577 -10.99 -26.53 25.53
CA ALA A 577 -9.72 -26.21 24.86
C ALA A 577 -9.83 -24.99 23.93
N VAL A 578 -10.95 -24.85 23.21
CA VAL A 578 -11.19 -23.66 22.39
C VAL A 578 -11.34 -22.41 23.25
N ALA A 579 -12.08 -22.49 24.36
CA ALA A 579 -12.22 -21.39 25.30
C ALA A 579 -10.86 -20.99 25.92
N ASP A 580 -10.04 -21.96 26.31
CA ASP A 580 -8.70 -21.72 26.88
C ASP A 580 -7.77 -21.02 25.88
N VAL A 581 -7.80 -21.42 24.60
CA VAL A 581 -7.04 -20.72 23.55
C VAL A 581 -7.55 -19.29 23.33
N PHE A 582 -8.87 -19.08 23.37
CA PHE A 582 -9.43 -17.73 23.24
C PHE A 582 -9.02 -16.86 24.43
N GLU A 583 -9.10 -17.39 25.65
CA GLU A 583 -8.70 -16.70 26.89
C GLU A 583 -7.20 -16.36 26.89
N GLU A 584 -6.34 -17.29 26.46
CA GLU A 584 -4.89 -17.08 26.33
C GLU A 584 -4.58 -15.93 25.35
N LEU A 585 -5.23 -15.91 24.19
CA LEU A 585 -4.90 -14.98 23.10
C LEU A 585 -5.57 -13.62 23.23
N LEU A 586 -6.76 -13.55 23.83
CA LEU A 586 -7.54 -12.32 23.97
C LEU A 586 -7.38 -11.67 25.34
N GLU A 587 -6.74 -12.34 26.29
CA GLU A 587 -6.54 -11.88 27.67
C GLU A 587 -7.85 -11.50 28.38
N VAL A 588 -8.95 -12.19 28.03
CA VAL A 588 -10.28 -12.02 28.63
C VAL A 588 -10.89 -13.38 29.00
N PRO A 589 -11.60 -13.50 30.14
CA PRO A 589 -12.22 -14.76 30.53
C PRO A 589 -13.26 -15.25 29.51
N VAL A 590 -13.18 -16.53 29.12
CA VAL A 590 -14.12 -17.13 28.15
C VAL A 590 -14.92 -18.25 28.82
N LEU A 591 -16.08 -17.87 29.36
CA LEU A 591 -16.92 -18.77 30.16
C LEU A 591 -18.17 -19.27 29.44
N ASP A 592 -18.49 -18.72 28.26
CA ASP A 592 -19.69 -19.05 27.50
C ASP A 592 -19.30 -19.67 26.15
N ARG A 593 -19.94 -20.78 25.78
CA ARG A 593 -19.75 -21.46 24.50
C ARG A 593 -20.25 -20.64 23.31
N ALA A 594 -21.15 -19.68 23.55
CA ALA A 594 -21.63 -18.73 22.55
C ALA A 594 -20.72 -17.47 22.48
N ALA A 595 -19.64 -17.41 23.25
CA ALA A 595 -18.70 -16.30 23.18
C ALA A 595 -18.05 -16.26 21.80
N ASP A 596 -18.27 -15.15 21.10
CA ASP A 596 -17.74 -14.90 19.77
C ASP A 596 -16.33 -14.28 19.84
N PHE A 597 -15.40 -14.84 19.08
CA PHE A 597 -14.00 -14.42 19.07
C PHE A 597 -13.83 -12.93 18.76
N PHE A 598 -14.54 -12.40 17.76
CA PHE A 598 -14.45 -10.98 17.36
C PHE A 598 -15.20 -10.08 18.35
N GLY A 599 -16.33 -10.55 18.89
CA GLY A 599 -17.07 -9.90 19.97
C GLY A 599 -16.24 -9.72 21.25
N LEU A 600 -15.35 -10.68 21.54
CA LEU A 600 -14.40 -10.63 22.66
C LEU A 600 -13.19 -9.70 22.42
N GLY A 601 -13.08 -9.12 21.23
CA GLY A 601 -11.97 -8.21 20.86
C GLY A 601 -10.88 -8.84 20.02
N GLY A 602 -11.08 -10.07 19.53
CA GLY A 602 -10.19 -10.68 18.55
C GLY A 602 -10.17 -9.93 17.23
N ASP A 603 -9.03 -9.98 16.54
CA ASP A 603 -8.87 -9.50 15.17
C ASP A 603 -8.43 -10.63 14.23
N SER A 604 -8.37 -10.34 12.93
CA SER A 604 -8.02 -11.34 11.92
C SER A 604 -6.65 -11.98 12.13
N LEU A 605 -5.65 -11.25 12.62
CA LEU A 605 -4.33 -11.81 12.88
C LEU A 605 -4.36 -12.74 14.09
N VAL A 606 -5.05 -12.35 15.15
CA VAL A 606 -5.23 -13.20 16.33
C VAL A 606 -6.04 -14.45 15.96
N ALA A 607 -7.00 -14.37 15.04
CA ALA A 607 -7.74 -15.53 14.54
C ALA A 607 -6.81 -16.54 13.82
N VAL A 608 -5.87 -16.08 12.97
CA VAL A 608 -4.86 -16.96 12.37
C VAL A 608 -4.01 -17.63 13.45
N ARG A 609 -3.59 -16.87 14.47
CA ARG A 609 -2.82 -17.41 15.60
C ARG A 609 -3.62 -18.44 16.41
N ALA A 610 -4.91 -18.19 16.62
CA ALA A 610 -5.83 -19.12 17.29
C ALA A 610 -5.92 -20.43 16.52
N VAL A 611 -6.09 -20.38 15.19
CA VAL A 611 -6.09 -21.57 14.33
C VAL A 611 -4.78 -22.35 14.44
N VAL A 612 -3.63 -21.68 14.36
CA VAL A 612 -2.31 -22.32 14.49
C VAL A 612 -2.10 -22.92 15.88
N ARG A 613 -2.54 -22.24 16.94
CA ARG A 613 -2.45 -22.71 18.34
C ARG A 613 -3.35 -23.92 18.58
N LEU A 614 -4.61 -23.85 18.14
CA LEU A 614 -5.56 -24.95 18.20
C LEU A 614 -5.04 -26.17 17.48
N ALA A 615 -4.51 -26.01 16.26
CA ALA A 615 -3.95 -27.13 15.49
C ALA A 615 -2.83 -27.87 16.26
N LYS A 616 -2.00 -27.14 17.02
CA LYS A 616 -0.96 -27.73 17.88
C LYS A 616 -1.54 -28.48 19.08
N GLU A 617 -2.67 -28.02 19.60
CA GLU A 617 -3.29 -28.55 20.82
C GLU A 617 -4.19 -29.77 20.54
N VAL A 618 -5.05 -29.68 19.53
CA VAL A 618 -6.00 -30.76 19.16
C VAL A 618 -5.45 -31.71 18.09
N GLY A 619 -4.31 -31.38 17.46
CA GLY A 619 -3.65 -32.21 16.44
C GLY A 619 -4.30 -32.18 15.06
N VAL A 620 -5.31 -31.33 14.85
CA VAL A 620 -6.01 -31.16 13.56
C VAL A 620 -6.06 -29.69 13.19
N SER A 621 -5.69 -29.38 11.95
CA SER A 621 -5.78 -28.02 11.41
C SER A 621 -7.17 -27.74 10.86
N VAL A 622 -7.79 -26.66 11.33
CA VAL A 622 -9.04 -26.12 10.80
C VAL A 622 -8.71 -24.98 9.85
N PRO A 623 -9.21 -24.96 8.60
CA PRO A 623 -9.02 -23.81 7.73
C PRO A 623 -9.58 -22.54 8.35
N VAL A 624 -8.92 -21.41 8.13
CA VAL A 624 -9.35 -20.13 8.70
C VAL A 624 -10.78 -19.77 8.26
N ARG A 625 -11.21 -20.16 7.07
CA ARG A 625 -12.59 -19.99 6.63
C ARG A 625 -13.62 -20.70 7.50
N GLU A 626 -13.33 -21.92 7.93
CA GLU A 626 -14.24 -22.68 8.82
C GLU A 626 -14.30 -22.05 10.21
N PHE A 627 -13.19 -21.48 10.68
CA PHE A 627 -13.17 -20.66 11.90
C PHE A 627 -14.05 -19.40 11.77
N LEU A 628 -13.98 -18.69 10.64
CA LEU A 628 -14.74 -17.46 10.41
C LEU A 628 -16.24 -17.71 10.13
N ALA A 629 -16.59 -18.89 9.61
CA ALA A 629 -17.98 -19.26 9.38
C ALA A 629 -18.78 -19.31 10.68
N ASP A 630 -18.12 -19.65 11.79
CA ASP A 630 -18.70 -19.65 13.13
C ASP A 630 -17.60 -19.46 14.19
N SER A 631 -17.28 -18.20 14.46
CA SER A 631 -16.20 -17.78 15.36
C SER A 631 -16.52 -17.89 16.85
N THR A 632 -17.57 -18.62 17.21
CA THR A 632 -17.88 -18.94 18.61
C THR A 632 -17.09 -20.15 19.10
N VAL A 633 -16.93 -20.28 20.41
CA VAL A 633 -16.32 -21.47 21.03
C VAL A 633 -17.01 -22.77 20.55
N ALA A 634 -18.34 -22.81 20.55
CA ALA A 634 -19.11 -23.96 20.08
C ALA A 634 -18.95 -24.21 18.58
N GLY A 635 -18.93 -23.14 17.78
CA GLY A 635 -18.74 -23.18 16.33
C GLY A 635 -17.39 -23.74 15.90
N VAL A 636 -16.32 -23.19 16.46
CA VAL A 636 -14.95 -23.64 16.19
C VAL A 636 -14.77 -25.10 16.65
N ALA A 637 -15.30 -25.48 17.82
CA ALA A 637 -15.28 -26.86 18.26
C ALA A 637 -16.03 -27.80 17.28
N LEU A 638 -17.16 -27.36 16.72
CA LEU A 638 -17.89 -28.13 15.70
C LEU A 638 -17.05 -28.32 14.42
N ALA A 639 -16.36 -27.28 13.95
CA ALA A 639 -15.46 -27.38 12.81
C ALA A 639 -14.33 -28.39 13.05
N VAL A 640 -13.69 -28.34 14.24
CA VAL A 640 -12.67 -29.33 14.64
C VAL A 640 -13.26 -30.76 14.64
N ARG A 641 -14.46 -30.96 15.21
CA ARG A 641 -15.13 -32.27 15.24
C ARG A 641 -15.38 -32.82 13.84
N SER A 642 -15.83 -31.98 12.91
CA SER A 642 -16.07 -32.39 11.51
C SER A 642 -14.79 -32.96 10.89
N ARG A 643 -13.65 -32.28 11.09
CA ARG A 643 -12.35 -32.72 10.57
C ARG A 643 -11.81 -33.98 11.23
N LEU A 644 -12.03 -34.17 12.53
CA LEU A 644 -11.69 -35.41 13.24
C LEU A 644 -12.54 -36.61 12.75
N GLY A 645 -13.78 -36.34 12.31
CA GLY A 645 -14.67 -37.33 11.70
C GLY A 645 -14.21 -37.80 10.32
N ASP A 646 -13.73 -36.88 9.48
CA ASP A 646 -13.27 -37.16 8.11
C ASP A 646 -11.91 -37.90 8.05
N GLN A 647 -11.15 -37.93 9.14
CA GLN A 647 -9.87 -38.66 9.25
C GLN A 647 -10.01 -40.13 9.69
N ARG A 648 -11.22 -40.61 9.97
CA ARG A 648 -11.53 -42.01 10.34
C ARG A 648 -12.24 -42.73 9.20
#